data_AF-A0A3A9GD78-F1
#
_entry.id   AF-A0A3A9GD78-F1
#
_cell.length_a   1.000
_cell.length_b   1.000
_cell.length_c   1.000
_cell.angle_alpha   90.00
_cell.angle_beta   90.00
_cell.angle_gamma   90.00
#
_symmetry.space_group_name_H-M   'P 1'
#
loop_
_entity.id
_entity.type
_entity.pdbx_description
1 polymer ?
#
loop_
_entity_poly.entity_id
_entity_poly.type
_entity_poly.pdbx_seq_one_letter_code
_entity_poly.pdbx_strand_id
1 'polypeptide(L)'
;MKHMKMAVMAACAMILLFISPRAVFAAGIGENVSQETVKELQAIDYENNETIRNLLAPSRYSLSEKLNKKTEIARREGKSPADISDEQAVQELNQDNLKVMSYEEAFSDVQGDIGRIICRLVDSTAGADNNNAAFFTDKILQNKEKLLLGITYLERLYDFDMGGHNIKEVLLYEPGTYGIPYDVLDWLIQIGSAGGDNLKISNNANVFGYRKLFWTVTDAMTLEAFLEKNRQKWIPGIPMNQWFVQQSPAYILENTSSWDSKNTGIYKRLYDNTTYRAYILPLLTVSEDSVYLIANSATITLGIMDCYIDRNLRETDPLRHRELCEKFRQQMEQAAKQQSAFIDFWHRIAQPGKRGLLSSHRMVLDSLRIDADTTVQWSDKFGKNAARGVREFFTPLNLYGTYMFADGVAEGERIRYYISRALTERGFATYAHELTHILVSEVMLNGYGSRDGMMAEVYTRGMFEPYELNEPPAFNLNLIYDRMEVSDRYHNGQPERFLDEEDLQTYMSGILDVVYTLDYVEADVMFTKSAQEKKKWFHKIEQVEDPETRYNQGEEGSRHNLDSVREITLDEAENLNSLADLIRNGMIVSRYEVNGTKTTGTLARNGYYVVPLFSANYAGVQNGAGVSGDVMIRRQAFELLGEYGYYKGMVPYISNQYKASAKSDGTILSDKYVLEKIFGGAYETMADFKLAMFEKRIEKTDMLKPVTIMWKNHSLTIDNFEKLSQLMEEAVENDLANVKVMPGGENNIRAQATDVERLKQEIFKAYLIQTKDFQESIYGTGQTSVVPPEETTPGNTEPEKPGSPETEQPGGTGGLEPGQPGQPDSSGTEQPGGSTGLETGKKNSSPKLLFCKVSSGKTSHTLRWNLVKSADGYKIYGAENSKKVKCLKTVSKKTNSWKHKNLKKGKQYKYYVTAYKNVNGKRVVLAQSLTAFSITNGGKYGNPSKIETKKTSVSVKTGKTVRLKVKVAGKKLSPAGKKLRFVSSDPSVAKVSSKGVITGKKFGSCTVYCIAQNGLYKKIKVKVGRC
;
A
#
# COMPACT_ATOMS: atom_id res chain seq x y z
N MET A 1 -21.59 4.07 -20.89
CA MET A 1 -21.71 3.67 -22.31
C MET A 1 -21.00 4.75 -23.10
N LYS A 2 -19.83 4.48 -23.72
CA LYS A 2 -18.85 5.52 -24.16
C LYS A 2 -18.61 5.53 -25.69
N HIS A 3 -19.66 5.45 -26.52
CA HIS A 3 -19.56 5.51 -28.00
C HIS A 3 -20.59 6.46 -28.65
N MET A 4 -21.01 7.51 -27.94
CA MET A 4 -22.04 8.44 -28.44
C MET A 4 -21.73 9.94 -28.26
N LYS A 5 -20.54 10.32 -27.75
CA LYS A 5 -20.10 11.73 -27.67
C LYS A 5 -19.15 12.15 -28.81
N MET A 6 -18.23 11.28 -29.28
CA MET A 6 -17.34 11.63 -30.42
C MET A 6 -17.96 11.50 -31.83
N ALA A 7 -19.20 11.00 -31.94
CA ALA A 7 -19.90 10.91 -33.23
C ALA A 7 -20.74 12.16 -33.57
N VAL A 8 -20.87 13.11 -32.64
CA VAL A 8 -21.76 14.27 -32.77
C VAL A 8 -21.05 15.45 -33.43
N MET A 9 -19.82 15.79 -33.01
CA MET A 9 -19.07 16.93 -33.58
C MET A 9 -18.76 16.77 -35.08
N ALA A 10 -18.61 15.53 -35.57
CA ALA A 10 -18.46 15.25 -37.00
C ALA A 10 -19.79 15.24 -37.78
N ALA A 11 -20.94 15.20 -37.11
CA ALA A 11 -22.25 15.21 -37.74
C ALA A 11 -22.77 16.64 -37.98
N CYS A 12 -22.51 17.57 -37.04
CA CYS A 12 -22.95 18.97 -37.16
C CYS A 12 -22.38 19.68 -38.40
N ALA A 13 -21.18 19.28 -38.87
CA ALA A 13 -20.51 19.88 -40.03
C ALA A 13 -21.10 19.49 -41.41
N MET A 14 -22.01 18.49 -41.48
CA MET A 14 -22.62 18.04 -42.75
C MET A 14 -24.14 18.24 -42.84
N ILE A 15 -24.71 19.14 -42.02
CA ILE A 15 -26.11 19.58 -42.14
C ILE A 15 -26.17 21.09 -42.48
N LEU A 16 -25.37 21.50 -43.48
CA LEU A 16 -25.29 22.89 -43.98
C LEU A 16 -25.56 23.04 -45.49
N LEU A 17 -25.99 21.96 -46.18
CA LEU A 17 -26.15 21.95 -47.65
C LEU A 17 -27.56 21.61 -48.16
N PHE A 18 -28.58 21.64 -47.30
CA PHE A 18 -30.00 21.54 -47.72
C PHE A 18 -30.86 22.59 -47.02
N ILE A 19 -30.57 23.87 -47.30
CA ILE A 19 -31.42 24.99 -46.89
C ILE A 19 -32.62 25.07 -47.85
N SER A 20 -33.81 24.74 -47.35
CA SER A 20 -35.08 25.10 -48.01
C SER A 20 -35.49 26.51 -47.57
N PRO A 21 -36.06 27.35 -48.45
CA PRO A 21 -36.33 28.75 -48.13
C PRO A 21 -37.52 28.93 -47.18
N ARG A 22 -37.27 29.63 -46.07
CA ARG A 22 -38.23 30.33 -45.20
C ARG A 22 -39.50 29.58 -44.78
N ALA A 23 -39.45 29.01 -43.57
CA ALA A 23 -40.44 29.36 -42.56
C ALA A 23 -39.74 30.30 -41.56
N VAL A 24 -40.15 31.57 -41.49
CA VAL A 24 -39.63 32.50 -40.47
C VAL A 24 -40.47 32.30 -39.22
N PHE A 25 -39.98 31.46 -38.31
CA PHE A 25 -40.37 31.57 -36.91
C PHE A 25 -39.76 32.86 -36.35
N ALA A 26 -40.49 33.56 -35.48
CA ALA A 26 -39.91 34.66 -34.72
C ALA A 26 -38.85 34.07 -33.78
N ALA A 27 -37.63 34.63 -33.81
CA ALA A 27 -36.56 34.22 -32.91
C ALA A 27 -36.97 34.45 -31.45
N GLY A 28 -36.65 33.50 -30.56
CA GLY A 28 -36.96 33.59 -29.13
C GLY A 28 -36.28 34.78 -28.47
N ILE A 29 -36.77 35.23 -27.31
CA ILE A 29 -36.17 36.37 -26.60
C ILE A 29 -34.69 36.05 -26.27
N GLY A 30 -34.39 34.84 -25.78
CA GLY A 30 -33.02 34.40 -25.56
C GLY A 30 -32.17 34.25 -26.82
N GLU A 31 -32.76 33.92 -27.97
CA GLU A 31 -32.02 33.84 -29.24
C GLU A 31 -31.59 35.23 -29.72
N ASN A 32 -32.48 36.23 -29.65
CA ASN A 32 -32.13 37.62 -30.00
C ASN A 32 -31.04 38.17 -29.05
N VAL A 33 -31.23 38.02 -27.74
CA VAL A 33 -30.26 38.47 -26.71
C VAL A 33 -28.91 37.75 -26.88
N SER A 34 -28.91 36.46 -27.22
CA SER A 34 -27.69 35.72 -27.55
C SER A 34 -26.97 36.33 -28.76
N GLN A 35 -27.70 36.63 -29.85
CA GLN A 35 -27.09 37.21 -31.05
C GLN A 35 -26.50 38.60 -30.81
N GLU A 36 -27.13 39.41 -29.95
CA GLU A 36 -26.64 40.74 -29.57
C GLU A 36 -25.44 40.70 -28.61
N THR A 37 -25.36 39.72 -27.72
CA THR A 37 -24.36 39.69 -26.63
C THR A 37 -23.16 38.76 -26.85
N VAL A 38 -23.29 37.69 -27.66
CA VAL A 38 -22.27 36.64 -27.80
C VAL A 38 -20.88 37.18 -28.16
N LYS A 39 -20.80 38.12 -29.10
CA LYS A 39 -19.53 38.70 -29.57
C LYS A 39 -18.79 39.46 -28.47
N GLU A 40 -19.52 40.23 -27.65
CA GLU A 40 -18.95 41.04 -26.58
C GLU A 40 -18.48 40.19 -25.39
N LEU A 41 -19.11 39.03 -25.17
CA LEU A 41 -18.70 38.04 -24.16
C LEU A 41 -17.49 37.22 -24.63
N GLN A 42 -17.41 36.87 -25.92
CA GLN A 42 -16.26 36.17 -26.52
C GLN A 42 -15.03 37.06 -26.72
N ALA A 43 -15.17 38.38 -26.67
CA ALA A 43 -14.07 39.34 -26.77
C ALA A 43 -13.29 39.57 -25.45
N ILE A 44 -13.73 38.96 -24.34
CA ILE A 44 -13.09 39.12 -23.02
C ILE A 44 -11.94 38.12 -22.89
N ASP A 45 -10.69 38.60 -22.85
CA ASP A 45 -9.52 37.74 -22.60
C ASP A 45 -9.27 37.55 -21.09
N TYR A 46 -9.18 36.30 -20.62
CA TYR A 46 -9.04 35.99 -19.19
C TYR A 46 -7.72 36.47 -18.55
N GLU A 47 -6.59 36.36 -19.26
CA GLU A 47 -5.27 36.73 -18.70
C GLU A 47 -5.02 38.25 -18.78
N ASN A 48 -5.57 38.91 -19.80
CA ASN A 48 -5.21 40.28 -20.15
C ASN A 48 -6.24 41.32 -19.70
N ASN A 49 -7.53 40.98 -19.59
CA ASN A 49 -8.59 41.92 -19.19
C ASN A 49 -8.39 42.44 -17.75
N GLU A 50 -8.28 43.75 -17.61
CA GLU A 50 -8.00 44.40 -16.33
C GLU A 50 -9.18 44.30 -15.34
N THR A 51 -10.42 44.36 -15.81
CA THR A 51 -11.62 44.17 -14.98
C THR A 51 -11.66 42.77 -14.39
N ILE A 52 -11.33 41.73 -15.16
CA ILE A 52 -11.19 40.34 -14.68
C ILE A 52 -10.10 40.24 -13.62
N ARG A 53 -8.91 40.82 -13.89
CA ARG A 53 -7.79 40.87 -12.94
C ARG A 53 -8.17 41.54 -11.62
N ASN A 54 -8.90 42.66 -11.68
CA ASN A 54 -9.31 43.43 -10.51
C ASN A 54 -10.47 42.75 -9.73
N LEU A 55 -11.42 42.08 -10.41
CA LEU A 55 -12.48 41.29 -9.76
C LEU A 55 -11.92 40.04 -9.05
N LEU A 56 -10.88 39.42 -9.60
CA LEU A 56 -10.25 38.23 -9.02
C LEU A 56 -9.09 38.54 -8.06
N ALA A 57 -8.70 39.80 -7.90
CA ALA A 57 -7.65 40.21 -6.97
C ALA A 57 -8.03 39.85 -5.50
N PRO A 58 -7.06 39.40 -4.67
CA PRO A 58 -7.23 39.31 -3.22
C PRO A 58 -7.44 40.70 -2.59
N SER A 59 -8.16 40.74 -1.48
CA SER A 59 -8.38 41.98 -0.69
C SER A 59 -7.08 42.59 -0.15
N ARG A 60 -6.03 41.78 0.02
CA ARG A 60 -4.67 42.18 0.39
C ARG A 60 -3.66 41.06 0.11
N TYR A 61 -2.40 41.45 -0.05
CA TYR A 61 -1.23 40.56 0.06
C TYR A 61 -0.47 40.87 1.35
N SER A 62 0.12 39.85 1.96
CA SER A 62 1.01 40.02 3.11
C SER A 62 2.33 40.70 2.73
N LEU A 63 3.01 41.30 3.71
CA LEU A 63 4.35 41.87 3.53
C LEU A 63 5.34 40.81 3.02
N SER A 64 5.21 39.57 3.47
CA SER A 64 6.04 38.44 3.04
C SER A 64 5.81 38.07 1.57
N GLU A 65 4.57 38.02 1.09
CA GLU A 65 4.25 37.77 -0.32
C GLU A 65 4.81 38.88 -1.22
N LYS A 66 4.62 40.15 -0.82
CA LYS A 66 5.20 41.29 -1.53
C LYS A 66 6.72 41.21 -1.57
N LEU A 67 7.38 41.01 -0.43
CA LEU A 67 8.84 40.93 -0.34
C LEU A 67 9.42 39.76 -1.17
N ASN A 68 8.74 38.62 -1.18
CA ASN A 68 9.12 37.48 -2.01
C ASN A 68 9.01 37.82 -3.50
N LYS A 69 7.90 38.42 -3.96
CA LYS A 69 7.76 38.84 -5.37
C LYS A 69 8.75 39.96 -5.74
N LYS A 70 8.99 40.95 -4.87
CA LYS A 70 10.07 41.95 -5.07
C LYS A 70 11.44 41.29 -5.27
N THR A 71 11.74 40.27 -4.48
CA THR A 71 13.00 39.52 -4.57
C THR A 71 13.09 38.70 -5.87
N GLU A 72 11.97 38.16 -6.35
CA GLU A 72 11.87 37.47 -7.65
C GLU A 72 12.10 38.43 -8.82
N ILE A 73 11.39 39.57 -8.84
CA ILE A 73 11.52 40.64 -9.84
C ILE A 73 12.96 41.18 -9.86
N ALA A 74 13.52 41.50 -8.68
CA ALA A 74 14.86 42.02 -8.54
C ALA A 74 15.93 41.07 -9.09
N ARG A 75 15.83 39.76 -8.81
CA ARG A 75 16.72 38.75 -9.42
C ARG A 75 16.59 38.67 -10.94
N ARG A 76 15.35 38.72 -11.45
CA ARG A 76 15.05 38.69 -12.89
C ARG A 76 15.61 39.90 -13.64
N GLU A 77 15.69 41.05 -12.98
CA GLU A 77 16.08 42.33 -13.57
C GLU A 77 17.48 42.82 -13.17
N GLY A 78 18.21 42.08 -12.32
CA GLY A 78 19.55 42.44 -11.87
C GLY A 78 19.60 43.63 -10.88
N LYS A 79 18.52 43.85 -10.11
CA LYS A 79 18.32 44.98 -9.20
C LYS A 79 18.36 44.55 -7.73
N SER A 80 18.28 45.52 -6.80
CA SER A 80 17.99 45.24 -5.39
C SER A 80 16.47 45.01 -5.19
N PRO A 81 16.04 44.13 -4.27
CA PRO A 81 14.63 44.03 -3.86
C PRO A 81 14.07 45.33 -3.26
N ALA A 82 14.93 46.26 -2.83
CA ALA A 82 14.56 47.60 -2.38
C ALA A 82 14.15 48.53 -3.54
N ASP A 83 14.64 48.28 -4.75
CA ASP A 83 14.38 49.11 -5.94
C ASP A 83 13.01 48.79 -6.59
N ILE A 84 12.35 47.73 -6.13
CA ILE A 84 11.05 47.27 -6.65
C ILE A 84 9.93 47.82 -5.79
N SER A 85 8.94 48.46 -6.41
CA SER A 85 7.82 49.10 -5.71
C SER A 85 6.82 48.07 -5.16
N ASP A 86 6.01 48.47 -4.17
CA ASP A 86 4.94 47.60 -3.64
C ASP A 86 3.85 47.35 -4.70
N GLU A 87 3.62 48.34 -5.55
CA GLU A 87 2.65 48.35 -6.64
C GLU A 87 3.08 47.41 -7.77
N GLN A 88 4.36 47.44 -8.16
CA GLN A 88 4.95 46.49 -9.12
C GLN A 88 4.81 45.05 -8.63
N ALA A 89 5.14 44.79 -7.36
CA ALA A 89 4.99 43.46 -6.77
C ALA A 89 3.51 43.02 -6.72
N VAL A 90 2.58 43.92 -6.38
CA VAL A 90 1.13 43.64 -6.38
C VAL A 90 0.59 43.41 -7.80
N GLN A 91 1.10 44.11 -8.82
CA GLN A 91 0.69 43.91 -10.22
C GLN A 91 1.05 42.49 -10.71
N GLU A 92 2.27 42.01 -10.43
CA GLU A 92 2.64 40.63 -10.78
C GLU A 92 1.96 39.58 -9.90
N LEU A 93 1.77 39.85 -8.60
CA LEU A 93 0.99 38.96 -7.73
C LEU A 93 -0.46 38.82 -8.19
N ASN A 94 -1.08 39.88 -8.74
CA ASN A 94 -2.41 39.82 -9.34
C ASN A 94 -2.42 38.95 -10.62
N GLN A 95 -1.38 39.04 -11.46
CA GLN A 95 -1.26 38.22 -12.67
C GLN A 95 -0.98 36.73 -12.36
N ASP A 96 -0.22 36.43 -11.29
CA ASP A 96 -0.06 35.07 -10.81
C ASP A 96 -1.33 34.55 -10.12
N ASN A 97 -2.06 35.41 -9.41
CA ASN A 97 -3.33 35.04 -8.77
C ASN A 97 -4.38 34.58 -9.80
N LEU A 98 -4.47 35.21 -10.98
CA LEU A 98 -5.33 34.70 -12.08
C LEU A 98 -5.07 33.22 -12.40
N LYS A 99 -3.81 32.75 -12.29
CA LYS A 99 -3.41 31.36 -12.51
C LYS A 99 -3.68 30.49 -11.28
N VAL A 100 -3.59 31.03 -10.07
CA VAL A 100 -4.02 30.36 -8.81
C VAL A 100 -5.53 30.09 -8.80
N MET A 101 -6.35 30.97 -9.40
CA MET A 101 -7.80 30.78 -9.49
C MET A 101 -8.21 29.55 -10.33
N SER A 102 -7.34 29.06 -11.23
CA SER A 102 -7.57 27.86 -12.05
C SER A 102 -8.82 27.96 -12.97
N TYR A 103 -9.19 29.16 -13.43
CA TYR A 103 -10.36 29.35 -14.30
C TYR A 103 -10.08 29.32 -15.81
N GLU A 104 -8.83 29.52 -16.25
CA GLU A 104 -8.40 29.59 -17.66
C GLU A 104 -9.13 28.63 -18.61
N GLU A 105 -9.10 27.32 -18.33
CA GLU A 105 -9.75 26.29 -19.17
C GLU A 105 -11.29 26.39 -19.11
N ALA A 106 -11.87 26.50 -17.91
CA ALA A 106 -13.32 26.58 -17.73
C ALA A 106 -13.93 27.88 -18.30
N PHE A 107 -13.17 28.98 -18.31
CA PHE A 107 -13.56 30.26 -18.91
C PHE A 107 -13.62 30.13 -20.44
N SER A 108 -12.62 29.47 -21.02
CA SER A 108 -12.56 29.16 -22.46
C SER A 108 -13.70 28.24 -22.90
N ASP A 109 -13.98 27.17 -22.14
CA ASP A 109 -15.11 26.27 -22.39
C ASP A 109 -16.46 27.02 -22.34
N VAL A 110 -16.66 27.88 -21.33
CA VAL A 110 -17.85 28.73 -21.21
C VAL A 110 -17.96 29.71 -22.38
N GLN A 111 -16.88 30.36 -22.80
CA GLN A 111 -16.88 31.26 -23.97
C GLN A 111 -17.18 30.54 -25.28
N GLY A 112 -16.78 29.26 -25.42
CA GLY A 112 -17.10 28.41 -26.57
C GLY A 112 -18.61 28.20 -26.74
N ASP A 113 -19.32 27.88 -25.65
CA ASP A 113 -20.77 27.61 -25.65
C ASP A 113 -21.64 28.85 -25.27
N ILE A 114 -21.05 30.04 -25.05
CA ILE A 114 -21.71 31.16 -24.34
C ILE A 114 -23.04 31.62 -24.95
N GLY A 115 -23.16 31.69 -26.27
CA GLY A 115 -24.43 32.05 -26.91
C GLY A 115 -25.57 31.07 -26.57
N ARG A 116 -25.27 29.77 -26.53
CA ARG A 116 -26.22 28.74 -26.12
C ARG A 116 -26.55 28.81 -24.64
N ILE A 117 -25.58 29.20 -23.80
CA ILE A 117 -25.79 29.42 -22.36
C ILE A 117 -26.70 30.63 -22.13
N ILE A 118 -26.41 31.79 -22.74
CA ILE A 118 -27.22 33.01 -22.62
C ILE A 118 -28.64 32.78 -23.15
N CYS A 119 -28.79 32.15 -24.32
CA CYS A 119 -30.10 31.84 -24.90
C CYS A 119 -30.97 31.03 -23.93
N ARG A 120 -30.46 29.90 -23.41
CA ARG A 120 -31.17 29.09 -22.42
C ARG A 120 -31.42 29.81 -21.09
N LEU A 121 -30.49 30.65 -20.65
CA LEU A 121 -30.61 31.37 -19.39
C LEU A 121 -31.77 32.39 -19.46
N VAL A 122 -31.85 33.16 -20.54
CA VAL A 122 -32.95 34.11 -20.77
C VAL A 122 -34.28 33.37 -20.94
N ASP A 123 -34.32 32.33 -21.78
CA ASP A 123 -35.54 31.54 -22.01
C ASP A 123 -36.02 30.75 -20.78
N SER A 124 -35.16 30.52 -19.78
CA SER A 124 -35.52 29.90 -18.48
C SER A 124 -35.75 30.92 -17.35
N THR A 125 -35.60 32.21 -17.61
CA THR A 125 -35.86 33.27 -16.61
C THR A 125 -37.37 33.51 -16.47
N ALA A 126 -37.87 33.36 -15.24
CA ALA A 126 -39.29 33.52 -14.95
C ALA A 126 -39.78 34.94 -15.28
N GLY A 127 -40.79 35.03 -16.15
CA GLY A 127 -41.34 36.32 -16.59
C GLY A 127 -40.64 36.93 -17.81
N ALA A 128 -39.85 36.17 -18.58
CA ALA A 128 -39.27 36.61 -19.84
C ALA A 128 -40.31 37.28 -20.79
N ASP A 129 -41.54 36.77 -20.84
CA ASP A 129 -42.65 37.33 -21.64
C ASP A 129 -43.03 38.78 -21.28
N ASN A 130 -42.66 39.26 -20.08
CA ASN A 130 -42.97 40.62 -19.60
C ASN A 130 -41.86 41.64 -19.88
N ASN A 131 -40.67 41.19 -20.28
CA ASN A 131 -39.50 42.03 -20.55
C ASN A 131 -39.10 41.94 -22.03
N ASN A 132 -38.64 43.05 -22.62
CA ASN A 132 -38.11 43.00 -23.99
C ASN A 132 -36.66 42.48 -24.01
N ALA A 133 -36.18 42.07 -25.19
CA ALA A 133 -34.80 41.60 -25.37
C ALA A 133 -33.77 42.65 -24.90
N ALA A 134 -34.00 43.93 -25.20
CA ALA A 134 -33.11 45.03 -24.82
C ALA A 134 -32.79 45.07 -23.31
N PHE A 135 -33.77 44.84 -22.43
CA PHE A 135 -33.52 44.76 -20.98
C PHE A 135 -32.46 43.72 -20.60
N PHE A 136 -32.53 42.52 -21.19
CA PHE A 136 -31.57 41.46 -20.94
C PHE A 136 -30.23 41.75 -21.61
N THR A 137 -30.23 42.23 -22.86
CA THR A 137 -29.01 42.65 -23.58
C THR A 137 -28.24 43.73 -22.80
N ASP A 138 -28.90 44.79 -22.34
CA ASP A 138 -28.29 45.85 -21.53
C ASP A 138 -27.75 45.31 -20.20
N LYS A 139 -28.55 44.52 -19.45
CA LYS A 139 -28.15 43.92 -18.15
C LYS A 139 -26.91 43.03 -18.30
N ILE A 140 -26.82 42.27 -19.39
CA ILE A 140 -25.67 41.43 -19.75
C ILE A 140 -24.46 42.28 -20.13
N LEU A 141 -24.59 43.21 -21.08
CA LEU A 141 -23.45 44.00 -21.59
C LEU A 141 -22.84 44.89 -20.50
N GLN A 142 -23.65 45.45 -19.60
CA GLN A 142 -23.18 46.26 -18.46
C GLN A 142 -22.44 45.44 -17.39
N ASN A 143 -22.54 44.11 -17.39
CA ASN A 143 -21.95 43.23 -16.38
C ASN A 143 -21.17 42.05 -16.99
N LYS A 144 -20.73 42.16 -18.25
CA LYS A 144 -20.26 41.04 -19.06
C LYS A 144 -19.11 40.25 -18.42
N GLU A 145 -18.11 40.90 -17.83
CA GLU A 145 -17.02 40.25 -17.11
C GLU A 145 -17.50 39.52 -15.85
N LYS A 146 -18.41 40.12 -15.08
CA LYS A 146 -18.96 39.52 -13.84
C LYS A 146 -19.81 38.30 -14.17
N LEU A 147 -20.69 38.41 -15.17
CA LEU A 147 -21.53 37.30 -15.61
C LEU A 147 -20.68 36.12 -16.08
N LEU A 148 -19.67 36.39 -16.90
CA LEU A 148 -18.78 35.36 -17.44
C LEU A 148 -17.97 34.67 -16.32
N LEU A 149 -17.47 35.42 -15.33
CA LEU A 149 -16.87 34.83 -14.11
C LEU A 149 -17.87 34.04 -13.27
N GLY A 150 -19.11 34.50 -13.13
CA GLY A 150 -20.17 33.79 -12.41
C GLY A 150 -20.49 32.42 -13.02
N ILE A 151 -20.61 32.35 -14.34
CA ILE A 151 -20.81 31.09 -15.08
C ILE A 151 -19.56 30.21 -14.95
N THR A 152 -18.37 30.77 -15.14
CA THR A 152 -17.08 30.06 -15.03
C THR A 152 -16.87 29.45 -13.64
N TYR A 153 -17.30 30.12 -12.57
CA TYR A 153 -17.27 29.59 -11.21
C TYR A 153 -18.12 28.30 -11.07
N LEU A 154 -19.31 28.29 -11.67
CA LEU A 154 -20.18 27.10 -11.68
C LEU A 154 -19.66 26.00 -12.60
N GLU A 155 -19.07 26.35 -13.74
CA GLU A 155 -18.37 25.38 -14.61
C GLU A 155 -17.25 24.68 -13.84
N ARG A 156 -16.33 25.46 -13.25
CA ARG A 156 -15.15 24.93 -12.56
C ARG A 156 -15.49 24.07 -11.35
N LEU A 157 -16.54 24.37 -10.58
CA LEU A 157 -16.80 23.72 -9.27
C LEU A 157 -18.09 22.88 -9.21
N TYR A 158 -19.01 23.02 -10.16
CA TYR A 158 -20.35 22.44 -10.09
C TYR A 158 -20.76 21.63 -11.33
N ASP A 159 -19.90 21.49 -12.35
CA ASP A 159 -20.13 20.55 -13.47
C ASP A 159 -19.88 19.09 -13.06
N PHE A 160 -20.87 18.49 -12.38
CA PHE A 160 -20.87 17.06 -12.08
C PHE A 160 -22.28 16.48 -11.99
N ASP A 161 -22.41 15.18 -12.29
CA ASP A 161 -23.69 14.48 -12.34
C ASP A 161 -24.08 13.91 -10.96
N MET A 162 -25.36 14.02 -10.63
CA MET A 162 -25.98 13.25 -9.55
C MET A 162 -27.35 12.72 -10.01
N GLY A 163 -27.53 11.40 -10.01
CA GLY A 163 -28.76 10.73 -10.44
C GLY A 163 -29.08 10.81 -11.94
N GLY A 164 -28.28 11.53 -12.73
CA GLY A 164 -28.56 11.85 -14.14
C GLY A 164 -28.94 13.32 -14.37
N HIS A 165 -28.97 14.14 -13.32
CA HIS A 165 -29.00 15.60 -13.40
C HIS A 165 -27.59 16.15 -13.22
N ASN A 166 -27.19 17.12 -14.03
CA ASN A 166 -25.93 17.86 -13.86
C ASN A 166 -26.18 19.06 -12.92
N ILE A 167 -25.38 19.21 -11.87
CA ILE A 167 -25.64 20.21 -10.82
C ILE A 167 -25.56 21.64 -11.37
N LYS A 168 -24.57 21.94 -12.22
CA LYS A 168 -24.45 23.23 -12.92
C LYS A 168 -25.67 23.53 -13.80
N GLU A 169 -26.13 22.58 -14.62
CA GLU A 169 -27.33 22.80 -15.44
C GLU A 169 -28.58 23.06 -14.59
N VAL A 170 -28.74 22.37 -13.46
CA VAL A 170 -29.84 22.61 -12.52
C VAL A 170 -29.75 23.99 -11.84
N LEU A 171 -28.53 24.45 -11.51
CA LEU A 171 -28.29 25.79 -10.94
C LEU A 171 -28.50 26.93 -11.97
N LEU A 172 -28.36 26.65 -13.27
CA LEU A 172 -28.52 27.62 -14.35
C LEU A 172 -29.94 27.66 -14.95
N TYR A 173 -30.63 26.52 -15.05
CA TYR A 173 -31.85 26.38 -15.87
C TYR A 173 -33.07 25.80 -15.13
N GLU A 174 -32.93 25.43 -13.85
CA GLU A 174 -34.05 24.98 -13.00
C GLU A 174 -34.18 25.84 -11.71
N PRO A 175 -34.27 27.19 -11.80
CA PRO A 175 -34.39 28.06 -10.62
C PRO A 175 -35.63 27.69 -9.77
N GLY A 176 -35.52 27.85 -8.45
CA GLY A 176 -36.54 27.35 -7.51
C GLY A 176 -36.37 25.89 -7.08
N THR A 177 -35.53 25.08 -7.75
CA THR A 177 -35.34 23.64 -7.48
C THR A 177 -34.98 23.27 -6.03
N TYR A 178 -34.35 24.19 -5.31
CA TYR A 178 -33.92 24.02 -3.91
C TYR A 178 -34.87 24.68 -2.89
N GLY A 179 -35.98 25.26 -3.33
CA GLY A 179 -37.00 25.89 -2.47
C GLY A 179 -36.96 27.42 -2.41
N ILE A 180 -35.92 28.05 -2.98
CA ILE A 180 -35.81 29.51 -3.10
C ILE A 180 -35.89 29.88 -4.61
N PRO A 181 -36.85 30.70 -5.05
CA PRO A 181 -36.85 31.28 -6.39
C PRO A 181 -35.89 32.47 -6.46
N TYR A 182 -35.16 32.61 -7.56
CA TYR A 182 -34.14 33.67 -7.77
C TYR A 182 -34.03 34.06 -9.24
N ASP A 183 -33.58 35.29 -9.50
CA ASP A 183 -33.08 35.72 -10.81
C ASP A 183 -31.67 35.12 -10.99
N VAL A 184 -31.51 34.25 -12.01
CA VAL A 184 -30.24 33.54 -12.28
C VAL A 184 -29.15 34.52 -12.74
N LEU A 185 -29.53 35.56 -13.49
CA LEU A 185 -28.62 36.54 -14.07
C LEU A 185 -28.02 37.43 -12.97
N ASP A 186 -28.84 37.94 -12.05
CA ASP A 186 -28.37 38.68 -10.87
C ASP A 186 -27.52 37.81 -9.94
N TRP A 187 -27.87 36.54 -9.74
CA TRP A 187 -27.07 35.64 -8.92
C TRP A 187 -25.68 35.36 -9.53
N LEU A 188 -25.58 35.16 -10.83
CA LEU A 188 -24.27 35.00 -11.51
C LEU A 188 -23.45 36.29 -11.45
N ILE A 189 -24.09 37.45 -11.64
CA ILE A 189 -23.44 38.77 -11.49
C ILE A 189 -22.98 38.98 -10.03
N GLN A 190 -23.74 38.50 -9.04
CA GLN A 190 -23.37 38.49 -7.61
C GLN A 190 -22.14 37.61 -7.35
N ILE A 191 -22.06 36.41 -7.94
CA ILE A 191 -20.88 35.54 -7.86
C ILE A 191 -19.67 36.24 -8.48
N GLY A 192 -19.76 36.72 -9.73
CA GLY A 192 -18.64 37.41 -10.38
C GLY A 192 -18.19 38.71 -9.70
N SER A 193 -19.06 39.32 -8.89
CA SER A 193 -18.76 40.50 -8.07
C SER A 193 -18.25 40.17 -6.66
N ALA A 194 -18.11 38.88 -6.30
CA ALA A 194 -17.80 38.46 -4.93
C ALA A 194 -16.35 38.75 -4.46
N GLY A 195 -15.44 39.08 -5.39
CA GLY A 195 -14.03 39.32 -5.11
C GLY A 195 -13.20 38.03 -5.00
N GLY A 196 -11.89 38.14 -5.30
CA GLY A 196 -10.98 37.00 -5.38
C GLY A 196 -10.99 36.07 -4.16
N ASP A 197 -10.97 36.63 -2.95
CA ASP A 197 -10.92 35.83 -1.72
C ASP A 197 -12.16 34.95 -1.49
N ASN A 198 -13.34 35.38 -1.96
CA ASN A 198 -14.54 34.55 -1.89
C ASN A 198 -14.54 33.45 -2.96
N LEU A 199 -14.04 33.77 -4.16
CA LEU A 199 -14.05 32.89 -5.32
C LEU A 199 -12.94 31.83 -5.32
N LYS A 200 -11.83 32.05 -4.59
CA LYS A 200 -10.69 31.12 -4.50
C LYS A 200 -11.15 29.68 -4.33
N ILE A 201 -10.61 28.76 -5.14
CA ILE A 201 -10.96 27.33 -5.10
C ILE A 201 -10.79 26.75 -3.69
N SER A 202 -9.73 27.12 -2.96
CA SER A 202 -9.51 26.72 -1.56
C SER A 202 -10.58 27.21 -0.56
N ASN A 203 -11.47 28.14 -0.95
CA ASN A 203 -12.57 28.65 -0.15
C ASN A 203 -13.95 28.03 -0.51
N ASN A 204 -14.04 27.14 -1.52
CA ASN A 204 -15.32 26.71 -2.10
C ASN A 204 -16.36 26.13 -1.11
N ALA A 205 -15.93 25.52 -0.01
CA ALA A 205 -16.84 24.98 1.00
C ALA A 205 -17.52 26.06 1.88
N ASN A 206 -16.99 27.29 1.89
CA ASN A 206 -17.41 28.38 2.78
C ASN A 206 -18.42 29.36 2.15
N VAL A 207 -18.91 29.05 0.94
CA VAL A 207 -19.89 29.87 0.19
C VAL A 207 -21.35 29.55 0.53
N PHE A 208 -21.57 28.62 1.48
CA PHE A 208 -22.88 28.16 1.97
C PHE A 208 -23.24 28.80 3.32
N GLY A 209 -24.54 28.92 3.59
CA GLY A 209 -25.09 29.54 4.81
C GLY A 209 -25.47 31.01 4.69
N TYR A 210 -26.06 31.55 5.75
CA TYR A 210 -26.69 32.88 5.77
C TYR A 210 -25.77 34.00 5.26
N ARG A 211 -26.28 34.80 4.31
CA ARG A 211 -25.57 35.89 3.60
C ARG A 211 -24.31 35.47 2.83
N LYS A 212 -24.10 34.18 2.56
CA LYS A 212 -23.06 33.69 1.62
C LYS A 212 -23.63 33.54 0.19
N LEU A 213 -22.76 33.33 -0.80
CA LEU A 213 -23.14 33.34 -2.22
C LEU A 213 -24.25 32.34 -2.58
N PHE A 214 -24.31 31.18 -1.94
CA PHE A 214 -25.35 30.18 -2.22
C PHE A 214 -26.67 30.41 -1.46
N TRP A 215 -26.74 31.38 -0.53
CA TRP A 215 -27.97 31.73 0.19
C TRP A 215 -29.09 32.22 -0.73
N THR A 216 -28.74 32.84 -1.86
CA THR A 216 -29.68 33.27 -2.91
C THR A 216 -30.43 32.10 -3.55
N VAL A 217 -29.88 30.88 -3.48
CA VAL A 217 -30.36 29.69 -4.21
C VAL A 217 -30.82 28.57 -3.28
N THR A 218 -30.21 28.42 -2.10
CA THR A 218 -30.51 27.30 -1.20
C THR A 218 -30.42 27.68 0.29
N ASP A 219 -31.30 27.07 1.07
CA ASP A 219 -31.31 27.07 2.54
C ASP A 219 -30.14 26.28 3.17
N ALA A 220 -29.37 25.54 2.36
CA ALA A 220 -28.32 24.65 2.81
C ALA A 220 -27.17 25.42 3.48
N MET A 221 -27.03 25.22 4.80
CA MET A 221 -26.04 25.92 5.62
C MET A 221 -24.59 25.43 5.40
N THR A 222 -24.39 24.29 4.74
CA THR A 222 -23.05 23.74 4.41
C THR A 222 -23.05 23.04 3.05
N LEU A 223 -21.86 22.83 2.49
CA LEU A 223 -21.65 22.00 1.29
C LEU A 223 -22.16 20.56 1.47
N GLU A 224 -21.99 19.94 2.65
CA GLU A 224 -22.54 18.61 2.95
C GLU A 224 -24.08 18.64 2.91
N ALA A 225 -24.72 19.62 3.53
CA ALA A 225 -26.17 19.77 3.49
C ALA A 225 -26.70 19.96 2.05
N PHE A 226 -26.00 20.74 1.22
CA PHE A 226 -26.36 20.93 -0.19
C PHE A 226 -26.23 19.64 -1.01
N LEU A 227 -25.10 18.93 -0.89
CA LEU A 227 -24.87 17.66 -1.59
C LEU A 227 -25.85 16.59 -1.09
N GLU A 228 -26.12 16.51 0.21
CA GLU A 228 -27.05 15.54 0.80
C GLU A 228 -28.51 15.82 0.40
N LYS A 229 -28.93 17.10 0.30
CA LYS A 229 -30.25 17.49 -0.25
C LYS A 229 -30.42 16.99 -1.68
N ASN A 230 -29.39 17.14 -2.52
CA ASN A 230 -29.35 16.56 -3.87
C ASN A 230 -29.37 15.01 -3.86
N ARG A 231 -28.59 14.38 -2.97
CA ARG A 231 -28.49 12.92 -2.86
C ARG A 231 -29.83 12.31 -2.47
N GLN A 232 -30.54 12.92 -1.53
CA GLN A 232 -31.89 12.52 -1.13
C GLN A 232 -32.91 12.73 -2.25
N LYS A 233 -32.80 13.82 -3.02
CA LYS A 233 -33.72 14.14 -4.13
C LYS A 233 -33.62 13.14 -5.30
N TRP A 234 -32.41 12.80 -5.75
CA TRP A 234 -32.22 12.02 -6.99
C TRP A 234 -31.64 10.61 -6.82
N ILE A 235 -30.87 10.34 -5.75
CA ILE A 235 -30.24 9.03 -5.50
C ILE A 235 -30.36 8.54 -4.04
N PRO A 236 -31.56 8.59 -3.41
CA PRO A 236 -31.72 8.34 -1.96
C PRO A 236 -31.21 6.97 -1.49
N GLY A 237 -31.23 5.95 -2.37
CA GLY A 237 -30.70 4.60 -2.10
C GLY A 237 -29.19 4.42 -2.25
N ILE A 238 -28.42 5.46 -2.60
CA ILE A 238 -26.97 5.42 -2.76
C ILE A 238 -26.30 6.21 -1.61
N PRO A 239 -25.43 5.60 -0.79
CA PRO A 239 -24.68 6.33 0.24
C PRO A 239 -23.73 7.38 -0.35
N MET A 240 -23.56 8.53 0.31
CA MET A 240 -22.80 9.67 -0.20
C MET A 240 -21.38 9.30 -0.68
N ASN A 241 -20.59 8.65 0.18
CA ASN A 241 -19.24 8.19 -0.18
C ASN A 241 -19.24 7.26 -1.40
N GLN A 242 -20.28 6.42 -1.54
CA GLN A 242 -20.41 5.48 -2.65
C GLN A 242 -20.83 6.15 -3.97
N TRP A 243 -21.38 7.37 -3.94
CA TRP A 243 -21.55 8.22 -5.12
C TRP A 243 -20.27 9.01 -5.40
N PHE A 244 -19.67 9.66 -4.40
CA PHE A 244 -18.45 10.47 -4.55
C PHE A 244 -17.32 9.69 -5.24
N VAL A 245 -16.99 8.49 -4.76
CA VAL A 245 -15.97 7.59 -5.33
C VAL A 245 -16.36 7.01 -6.70
N GLN A 246 -17.61 7.19 -7.15
CA GLN A 246 -18.09 6.74 -8.48
C GLN A 246 -18.30 7.89 -9.47
N GLN A 247 -18.42 9.12 -9.00
CA GLN A 247 -18.63 10.33 -9.79
C GLN A 247 -17.33 11.11 -10.03
N SER A 248 -16.40 11.08 -9.07
CA SER A 248 -15.07 11.70 -9.19
C SER A 248 -14.32 11.18 -10.43
N PRO A 249 -13.80 12.07 -11.29
CA PRO A 249 -12.90 11.68 -12.39
C PRO A 249 -11.48 11.32 -11.92
N ALA A 250 -11.09 11.75 -10.71
CA ALA A 250 -9.85 11.33 -10.06
C ALA A 250 -9.88 9.82 -9.76
N TYR A 251 -8.72 9.17 -9.79
CA TYR A 251 -8.65 7.78 -9.32
C TYR A 251 -8.63 7.76 -7.80
N ILE A 252 -9.80 7.53 -7.20
CA ILE A 252 -9.95 7.34 -5.75
C ILE A 252 -9.99 5.84 -5.43
N LEU A 253 -9.14 5.39 -4.51
CA LEU A 253 -9.06 4.01 -4.01
C LEU A 253 -9.04 3.96 -2.49
N GLU A 254 -10.13 3.46 -1.91
CA GLU A 254 -10.23 3.16 -0.48
C GLU A 254 -9.78 1.71 -0.20
N ASN A 255 -8.79 1.55 0.68
CA ASN A 255 -8.35 0.26 1.23
C ASN A 255 -8.24 0.39 2.76
N THR A 256 -9.36 0.70 3.40
CA THR A 256 -9.47 0.89 4.86
C THR A 256 -9.62 -0.44 5.60
N SER A 257 -9.09 -0.50 6.81
CA SER A 257 -8.91 -1.74 7.57
C SER A 257 -10.17 -2.15 8.33
N SER A 258 -10.34 -3.46 8.59
CA SER A 258 -11.57 -4.00 9.20
C SER A 258 -11.71 -3.72 10.71
N TRP A 259 -10.64 -3.31 11.38
CA TRP A 259 -10.66 -2.87 12.79
C TRP A 259 -11.11 -1.41 12.95
N ASP A 260 -11.04 -0.61 11.89
CA ASP A 260 -11.35 0.82 11.90
C ASP A 260 -12.86 1.06 11.80
N SER A 261 -13.58 0.71 12.87
CA SER A 261 -15.02 0.87 13.01
C SER A 261 -15.50 2.33 12.93
N LYS A 262 -14.58 3.30 13.04
CA LYS A 262 -14.82 4.74 12.86
C LYS A 262 -14.81 5.18 11.40
N ASN A 263 -14.38 4.33 10.45
CA ASN A 263 -14.28 4.73 9.05
C ASN A 263 -15.63 5.09 8.42
N THR A 264 -15.84 6.38 8.19
CA THR A 264 -17.00 6.96 7.51
C THR A 264 -16.86 7.04 5.98
N GLY A 265 -15.70 6.63 5.43
CA GLY A 265 -15.34 6.76 4.02
C GLY A 265 -14.68 8.11 3.70
N ILE A 266 -13.92 8.14 2.60
CA ILE A 266 -13.09 9.29 2.21
C ILE A 266 -13.86 10.60 2.07
N TYR A 267 -15.08 10.60 1.53
CA TYR A 267 -15.93 11.80 1.45
C TYR A 267 -16.11 12.45 2.82
N LYS A 268 -16.43 11.65 3.83
CA LYS A 268 -16.75 12.16 5.17
C LYS A 268 -15.47 12.48 5.97
N ARG A 269 -14.37 11.76 5.74
CA ARG A 269 -13.03 12.14 6.26
C ARG A 269 -12.52 13.47 5.69
N LEU A 270 -12.72 13.72 4.38
CA LEU A 270 -12.42 15.00 3.75
C LEU A 270 -13.35 16.10 4.26
N TYR A 271 -14.65 15.82 4.46
CA TYR A 271 -15.59 16.81 4.96
C TYR A 271 -15.41 17.14 6.45
N ASP A 272 -15.14 16.17 7.33
CA ASP A 272 -15.08 16.49 8.76
C ASP A 272 -13.85 17.36 9.09
N ASN A 273 -12.71 17.13 8.42
CA ASN A 273 -11.54 18.02 8.49
C ASN A 273 -11.81 19.37 7.79
N THR A 274 -11.69 20.49 8.51
CA THR A 274 -11.98 21.84 8.00
C THR A 274 -11.10 22.27 6.82
N THR A 275 -9.84 21.85 6.80
CA THR A 275 -8.88 22.15 5.71
C THR A 275 -9.21 21.36 4.44
N TYR A 276 -9.73 20.14 4.57
CA TYR A 276 -9.92 19.22 3.42
C TYR A 276 -11.32 19.28 2.80
N ARG A 277 -12.29 19.98 3.42
CA ARG A 277 -13.63 20.25 2.86
C ARG A 277 -13.58 20.80 1.44
N ALA A 278 -12.64 21.72 1.20
CA ALA A 278 -12.45 22.36 -0.10
C ALA A 278 -11.96 21.40 -1.20
N TYR A 279 -11.53 20.17 -0.88
CA TYR A 279 -11.04 19.22 -1.88
C TYR A 279 -12.19 18.46 -2.57
N ILE A 280 -13.40 18.47 -1.98
CA ILE A 280 -14.55 17.70 -2.44
C ILE A 280 -15.03 18.14 -3.82
N LEU A 281 -15.26 19.44 -4.04
CA LEU A 281 -15.73 19.94 -5.33
C LEU A 281 -14.66 19.78 -6.44
N PRO A 282 -13.38 20.16 -6.24
CA PRO A 282 -12.34 19.87 -7.23
C PRO A 282 -12.18 18.38 -7.53
N LEU A 283 -12.27 17.47 -6.56
CA LEU A 283 -12.24 16.03 -6.84
C LEU A 283 -13.43 15.55 -7.69
N LEU A 284 -14.55 16.29 -7.74
CA LEU A 284 -15.68 15.99 -8.62
C LEU A 284 -15.53 16.59 -10.03
N THR A 285 -14.69 17.61 -10.21
CA THR A 285 -14.54 18.39 -11.46
C THR A 285 -13.12 18.46 -12.03
N VAL A 286 -12.16 17.69 -11.50
CA VAL A 286 -10.86 17.45 -12.14
C VAL A 286 -11.00 16.66 -13.44
N SER A 287 -9.99 16.71 -14.30
CA SER A 287 -9.94 15.96 -15.56
C SER A 287 -9.84 14.44 -15.36
N GLU A 288 -10.31 13.63 -16.34
CA GLU A 288 -9.87 12.23 -16.43
C GLU A 288 -8.33 12.17 -16.57
N ASP A 289 -7.70 11.20 -15.90
CA ASP A 289 -6.26 10.92 -15.89
C ASP A 289 -5.33 12.02 -15.30
N SER A 290 -5.77 12.91 -14.38
CA SER A 290 -4.91 13.95 -13.78
C SER A 290 -4.39 13.67 -12.36
N VAL A 291 -5.29 13.33 -11.43
CA VAL A 291 -5.06 13.23 -9.97
C VAL A 291 -5.48 11.85 -9.45
N TYR A 292 -4.78 11.36 -8.42
CA TYR A 292 -5.12 10.14 -7.72
C TYR A 292 -5.15 10.32 -6.19
N LEU A 293 -5.91 9.46 -5.52
CA LEU A 293 -6.11 9.45 -4.07
C LEU A 293 -6.15 7.99 -3.56
N ILE A 294 -5.20 7.58 -2.72
CA ILE A 294 -5.26 6.33 -1.94
C ILE A 294 -5.67 6.67 -0.50
N ALA A 295 -6.65 5.98 0.05
CA ALA A 295 -7.09 6.16 1.45
C ALA A 295 -7.09 4.84 2.21
N ASN A 296 -6.30 4.76 3.29
CA ASN A 296 -6.38 3.71 4.31
C ASN A 296 -6.83 4.32 5.64
N SER A 297 -6.83 3.55 6.72
CA SER A 297 -7.37 3.98 8.02
C SER A 297 -6.54 5.06 8.74
N ALA A 298 -5.26 5.25 8.40
CA ALA A 298 -4.45 6.34 8.92
C ALA A 298 -4.33 7.50 7.92
N THR A 299 -3.96 7.20 6.68
CA THR A 299 -3.50 8.20 5.71
C THR A 299 -4.44 8.43 4.54
N ILE A 300 -4.26 9.59 3.91
CA ILE A 300 -4.84 10.01 2.64
C ILE A 300 -3.67 10.43 1.74
N THR A 301 -3.29 9.55 0.81
CA THR A 301 -2.19 9.79 -0.14
C THR A 301 -2.74 10.43 -1.41
N LEU A 302 -2.37 11.69 -1.68
CA LEU A 302 -2.75 12.46 -2.88
C LEU A 302 -1.55 12.65 -3.80
N GLY A 303 -1.73 12.43 -5.11
CA GLY A 303 -0.66 12.65 -6.09
C GLY A 303 -1.15 12.96 -7.50
N ILE A 304 -0.22 13.35 -8.37
CA ILE A 304 -0.46 13.60 -9.79
C ILE A 304 -0.07 12.38 -10.64
N MET A 305 -0.83 12.12 -11.71
CA MET A 305 -0.54 10.99 -12.61
C MET A 305 0.66 11.25 -13.54
N ASP A 306 0.93 12.52 -13.85
CA ASP A 306 2.08 12.93 -14.67
C ASP A 306 3.43 12.52 -14.03
N CYS A 307 3.45 12.10 -12.76
CA CYS A 307 4.63 11.55 -12.05
C CYS A 307 4.97 10.09 -12.42
N TYR A 308 4.03 9.39 -13.06
CA TYR A 308 4.13 7.96 -13.41
C TYR A 308 3.86 7.67 -14.90
N ILE A 309 3.29 8.64 -15.62
CA ILE A 309 2.91 8.52 -17.02
C ILE A 309 3.34 9.81 -17.72
N ASP A 310 4.12 9.70 -18.79
CA ASP A 310 4.45 10.86 -19.64
C ASP A 310 3.17 11.52 -20.16
N ARG A 311 2.97 12.76 -19.73
CA ARG A 311 1.81 13.60 -20.07
C ARG A 311 1.61 13.80 -21.57
N ASN A 312 2.70 13.79 -22.35
CA ASN A 312 2.66 14.05 -23.79
C ASN A 312 1.98 12.89 -24.55
N LEU A 313 1.99 11.67 -23.99
CA LEU A 313 1.34 10.49 -24.57
C LEU A 313 -0.18 10.64 -24.72
N ARG A 314 -0.83 11.56 -24.00
CA ARG A 314 -2.26 11.87 -24.17
C ARG A 314 -2.59 12.25 -25.62
N GLU A 315 -1.66 12.91 -26.29
CA GLU A 315 -1.79 13.39 -27.67
C GLU A 315 -0.95 12.55 -28.66
N THR A 316 0.28 12.20 -28.29
CA THR A 316 1.23 11.54 -29.22
C THR A 316 1.00 10.02 -29.37
N ASP A 317 0.54 9.32 -28.32
CA ASP A 317 0.07 7.93 -28.43
C ASP A 317 -1.10 7.65 -27.45
N PRO A 318 -2.33 7.99 -27.86
CA PRO A 318 -3.53 7.74 -27.05
C PRO A 318 -3.86 6.26 -26.85
N LEU A 319 -3.17 5.30 -27.49
CA LEU A 319 -3.28 3.88 -27.17
C LEU A 319 -2.33 3.53 -26.03
N ARG A 320 -1.06 3.93 -26.12
CA ARG A 320 -0.06 3.72 -25.07
C ARG A 320 -0.42 4.42 -23.77
N HIS A 321 -0.93 5.64 -23.82
CA HIS A 321 -1.41 6.35 -22.63
C HIS A 321 -2.43 5.49 -21.84
N ARG A 322 -3.40 4.89 -22.54
CA ARG A 322 -4.40 3.99 -21.92
C ARG A 322 -3.80 2.69 -21.39
N GLU A 323 -2.79 2.11 -22.05
CA GLU A 323 -2.07 0.95 -21.49
C GLU A 323 -1.37 1.31 -20.17
N LEU A 324 -0.76 2.49 -20.10
CA LEU A 324 -0.07 2.97 -18.91
C LEU A 324 -1.06 3.31 -17.79
N CYS A 325 -2.20 3.93 -18.09
CA CYS A 325 -3.27 4.17 -17.10
C CYS A 325 -3.78 2.86 -16.47
N GLU A 326 -3.96 1.79 -17.25
CA GLU A 326 -4.37 0.48 -16.70
C GLU A 326 -3.26 -0.19 -15.88
N LYS A 327 -1.97 0.08 -16.15
CA LYS A 327 -0.85 -0.35 -15.28
C LYS A 327 -0.78 0.47 -14.00
N PHE A 328 -0.89 1.79 -14.10
CA PHE A 328 -0.91 2.72 -12.99
C PHE A 328 -2.01 2.36 -11.98
N ARG A 329 -3.23 2.02 -12.43
CA ARG A 329 -4.29 1.52 -11.55
C ARG A 329 -3.93 0.20 -10.84
N GLN A 330 -3.15 -0.69 -11.46
CA GLN A 330 -2.66 -1.91 -10.81
C GLN A 330 -1.56 -1.61 -9.78
N GLN A 331 -0.66 -0.67 -10.08
CA GLN A 331 0.36 -0.17 -9.16
C GLN A 331 -0.29 0.52 -7.95
N MET A 332 -1.31 1.35 -8.18
CA MET A 332 -2.16 1.97 -7.15
C MET A 332 -2.90 0.92 -6.31
N GLU A 333 -3.46 -0.12 -6.93
CA GLU A 333 -4.03 -1.28 -6.23
C GLU A 333 -2.99 -2.04 -5.38
N GLN A 334 -1.70 -2.01 -5.71
CA GLN A 334 -0.64 -2.65 -4.92
C GLN A 334 -0.17 -1.73 -3.77
N ALA A 335 0.11 -0.46 -4.08
CA ALA A 335 0.48 0.57 -3.13
C ALA A 335 -0.55 0.71 -2.00
N ALA A 336 -1.84 0.74 -2.32
CA ALA A 336 -2.91 0.83 -1.32
C ALA A 336 -2.92 -0.35 -0.35
N LYS A 337 -2.60 -1.58 -0.81
CA LYS A 337 -2.49 -2.75 0.07
C LYS A 337 -1.26 -2.63 0.98
N GLN A 338 -0.10 -2.30 0.42
CA GLN A 338 1.17 -2.19 1.15
C GLN A 338 1.13 -1.07 2.20
N GLN A 339 0.72 0.15 1.80
CA GLN A 339 0.51 1.28 2.73
C GLN A 339 -0.48 0.93 3.87
N SER A 340 -1.46 0.05 3.62
CA SER A 340 -2.39 -0.43 4.67
C SER A 340 -1.77 -1.53 5.52
N ALA A 341 -0.99 -2.44 4.96
CA ALA A 341 -0.33 -3.54 5.66
C ALA A 341 0.62 -3.05 6.76
N PHE A 342 1.29 -1.90 6.53
CA PHE A 342 2.09 -1.20 7.55
C PHE A 342 1.24 -0.68 8.72
N ILE A 343 0.10 -0.03 8.45
CA ILE A 343 -0.83 0.44 9.51
C ILE A 343 -1.47 -0.75 10.23
N ASP A 344 -1.83 -1.82 9.51
CA ASP A 344 -2.39 -3.04 10.06
C ASP A 344 -1.38 -3.82 10.91
N PHE A 345 -0.09 -3.80 10.55
CA PHE A 345 0.99 -4.32 11.38
C PHE A 345 1.04 -3.55 12.70
N TRP A 346 1.16 -2.23 12.64
CA TRP A 346 1.19 -1.42 13.86
C TRP A 346 -0.09 -1.51 14.69
N HIS A 347 -1.26 -1.72 14.08
CA HIS A 347 -2.50 -1.98 14.84
C HIS A 347 -2.47 -3.35 15.55
N ARG A 348 -1.86 -4.38 14.96
CA ARG A 348 -1.71 -5.69 15.61
C ARG A 348 -0.75 -5.62 16.80
N ILE A 349 0.44 -5.03 16.59
CA ILE A 349 1.48 -4.95 17.61
C ILE A 349 1.12 -3.96 18.73
N ALA A 350 0.58 -2.78 18.41
CA ALA A 350 0.33 -1.74 19.40
C ALA A 350 -0.58 -2.21 20.54
N GLN A 351 -0.25 -1.78 21.77
CA GLN A 351 -1.06 -2.03 22.96
C GLN A 351 -2.51 -1.55 22.78
N PRO A 352 -3.53 -2.26 23.34
CA PRO A 352 -4.94 -1.98 23.06
C PRO A 352 -5.38 -0.52 23.26
N GLY A 353 -4.83 0.17 24.27
CA GLY A 353 -5.12 1.59 24.53
C GLY A 353 -4.54 2.57 23.48
N LYS A 354 -3.50 2.18 22.74
CA LYS A 354 -2.83 3.01 21.72
C LYS A 354 -3.36 2.77 20.29
N ARG A 355 -3.95 1.60 20.01
CA ARG A 355 -4.51 1.23 18.69
C ARG A 355 -5.45 2.29 18.08
N GLY A 356 -6.21 2.99 18.93
CA GLY A 356 -7.13 4.06 18.49
C GLY A 356 -6.47 5.26 17.81
N LEU A 357 -5.16 5.48 18.02
CA LEU A 357 -4.39 6.59 17.44
C LEU A 357 -4.03 6.36 15.95
N LEU A 358 -4.15 5.12 15.46
CA LEU A 358 -3.93 4.78 14.05
C LEU A 358 -5.14 5.12 13.16
N SER A 359 -6.33 5.28 13.72
CA SER A 359 -7.52 5.78 13.00
C SER A 359 -7.43 7.31 12.88
N SER A 360 -7.03 7.81 11.71
CA SER A 360 -6.71 9.23 11.50
C SER A 360 -6.97 9.67 10.05
N HIS A 361 -6.49 10.86 9.66
CA HIS A 361 -6.69 11.44 8.32
C HIS A 361 -5.43 12.12 7.79
N ARG A 362 -4.24 11.59 8.13
CA ARG A 362 -2.95 12.25 7.84
C ARG A 362 -2.71 12.36 6.34
N MET A 363 -2.42 13.57 5.88
CA MET A 363 -2.21 13.83 4.46
C MET A 363 -0.81 13.40 4.03
N VAL A 364 -0.72 12.69 2.93
CA VAL A 364 0.54 12.25 2.32
C VAL A 364 0.57 12.77 0.89
N LEU A 365 1.36 13.81 0.64
CA LEU A 365 1.44 14.48 -0.64
C LEU A 365 2.57 13.87 -1.47
N ASP A 366 2.23 13.18 -2.55
CA ASP A 366 3.19 12.60 -3.47
C ASP A 366 4.04 13.68 -4.17
N SER A 367 5.12 13.22 -4.81
CA SER A 367 6.03 14.04 -5.60
C SER A 367 5.30 14.70 -6.76
N LEU A 368 5.69 15.94 -7.06
CA LEU A 368 5.24 16.66 -8.24
C LEU A 368 6.24 16.54 -9.40
N ARG A 369 7.12 15.51 -9.38
CA ARG A 369 7.97 15.15 -10.51
C ARG A 369 7.13 14.82 -11.76
N ILE A 370 7.70 15.03 -12.94
CA ILE A 370 7.04 14.82 -14.25
C ILE A 370 7.90 14.07 -15.28
N ASP A 371 9.07 13.57 -14.89
CA ASP A 371 9.97 12.77 -15.73
C ASP A 371 10.47 11.51 -15.00
N ALA A 372 10.76 10.47 -15.79
CA ALA A 372 10.89 9.09 -15.36
C ALA A 372 12.14 8.83 -14.50
N ASP A 373 13.33 8.73 -15.10
CA ASP A 373 14.43 7.96 -14.51
C ASP A 373 15.87 8.53 -14.69
N THR A 374 16.09 9.72 -15.25
CA THR A 374 17.46 10.32 -15.38
C THR A 374 17.65 11.68 -14.74
N THR A 375 16.62 12.53 -14.68
CA THR A 375 16.72 13.88 -14.09
C THR A 375 15.49 14.20 -13.26
N VAL A 376 15.66 14.88 -12.12
CA VAL A 376 14.54 15.24 -11.25
C VAL A 376 13.84 16.50 -11.79
N GLN A 377 13.04 16.35 -12.84
CA GLN A 377 12.17 17.42 -13.32
C GLN A 377 10.94 17.53 -12.40
N TRP A 378 10.87 18.60 -11.61
CA TRP A 378 9.67 19.02 -10.89
C TRP A 378 8.68 19.70 -11.85
N SER A 379 7.39 19.59 -11.60
CA SER A 379 6.36 20.37 -12.27
C SER A 379 6.53 21.85 -11.93
N ASP A 380 6.48 22.73 -12.93
CA ASP A 380 6.26 24.15 -12.68
C ASP A 380 4.90 24.36 -12.00
N LYS A 381 4.75 25.46 -11.24
CA LYS A 381 3.51 25.81 -10.52
C LYS A 381 2.38 26.25 -11.45
N PHE A 382 2.74 26.83 -12.60
CA PHE A 382 1.86 27.53 -13.55
C PHE A 382 2.29 27.31 -15.01
N GLY A 383 1.41 27.66 -15.95
CA GLY A 383 1.71 27.69 -17.39
C GLY A 383 1.86 26.31 -18.05
N LYS A 384 2.25 26.29 -19.34
CA LYS A 384 2.32 25.08 -20.18
C LYS A 384 3.23 23.95 -19.65
N ASN A 385 4.16 24.29 -18.76
CA ASN A 385 5.09 23.33 -18.16
C ASN A 385 4.53 22.65 -16.91
N ALA A 386 3.45 23.17 -16.31
CA ALA A 386 2.83 22.55 -15.14
C ALA A 386 2.17 21.21 -15.52
N ALA A 387 2.24 20.23 -14.62
CA ALA A 387 1.40 19.03 -14.68
C ALA A 387 -0.09 19.43 -14.62
N ARG A 388 -0.96 18.70 -15.30
CA ARG A 388 -2.40 19.04 -15.33
C ARG A 388 -2.97 19.07 -13.91
N GLY A 389 -2.70 18.03 -13.12
CA GLY A 389 -3.09 17.95 -11.71
C GLY A 389 -2.45 19.01 -10.82
N VAL A 390 -1.32 19.62 -11.21
CA VAL A 390 -0.76 20.78 -10.49
C VAL A 390 -1.58 22.03 -10.75
N ARG A 391 -1.84 22.35 -12.04
CA ARG A 391 -2.67 23.51 -12.42
C ARG A 391 -4.08 23.42 -11.84
N GLU A 392 -4.78 22.31 -12.07
CA GLU A 392 -6.21 22.22 -11.74
C GLU A 392 -6.49 21.88 -10.26
N PHE A 393 -5.54 21.29 -9.52
CA PHE A 393 -5.78 20.78 -8.16
C PHE A 393 -4.76 21.27 -7.12
N PHE A 394 -3.47 20.94 -7.25
CA PHE A 394 -2.50 21.21 -6.16
C PHE A 394 -2.24 22.71 -5.94
N THR A 395 -2.11 23.51 -7.01
CA THR A 395 -1.92 24.96 -6.93
C THR A 395 -3.15 25.69 -6.34
N PRO A 396 -4.38 25.54 -6.88
CA PRO A 396 -5.58 26.22 -6.36
C PRO A 396 -5.97 25.84 -4.91
N LEU A 397 -5.51 24.68 -4.42
CA LEU A 397 -5.75 24.19 -3.06
C LEU A 397 -4.58 24.43 -2.08
N ASN A 398 -3.56 25.19 -2.49
CA ASN A 398 -2.36 25.49 -1.68
C ASN A 398 -1.56 24.24 -1.23
N LEU A 399 -1.58 23.17 -2.04
CA LEU A 399 -0.85 21.91 -1.82
C LEU A 399 0.50 21.84 -2.59
N TYR A 400 0.75 22.78 -3.51
CA TYR A 400 2.01 22.88 -4.25
C TYR A 400 3.16 23.28 -3.32
N GLY A 401 4.24 22.49 -3.33
CA GLY A 401 5.51 22.81 -2.68
C GLY A 401 6.62 23.08 -3.69
N THR A 402 7.59 23.91 -3.32
CA THR A 402 8.86 24.06 -4.06
C THR A 402 9.73 22.83 -3.83
N TYR A 403 10.42 22.36 -4.87
CA TYR A 403 11.30 21.19 -4.79
C TYR A 403 12.40 21.35 -3.72
N MET A 404 12.66 20.26 -2.99
CA MET A 404 13.76 20.10 -2.04
C MET A 404 14.52 18.82 -2.40
N PHE A 405 15.84 18.80 -2.21
CA PHE A 405 16.65 17.58 -2.43
C PHE A 405 16.54 16.64 -1.20
N ALA A 406 15.41 15.94 -1.10
CA ALA A 406 15.10 14.94 -0.08
C ALA A 406 14.25 13.83 -0.72
N ASP A 407 14.10 12.66 -0.07
CA ASP A 407 13.18 11.62 -0.57
C ASP A 407 11.72 11.97 -0.26
N GLY A 408 11.45 12.22 1.02
CA GLY A 408 10.30 12.92 1.55
C GLY A 408 10.72 13.72 2.79
N VAL A 409 9.75 14.37 3.43
CA VAL A 409 9.86 14.97 4.77
C VAL A 409 8.49 14.97 5.47
N ALA A 410 8.47 14.87 6.80
CA ALA A 410 7.33 15.16 7.65
C ALA A 410 7.19 16.69 7.87
N GLU A 411 6.26 17.32 7.16
CA GLU A 411 5.89 18.74 7.33
C GLU A 411 4.88 18.88 8.49
N GLY A 412 5.28 18.50 9.70
CA GLY A 412 4.40 18.39 10.86
C GLY A 412 3.51 17.14 10.77
N GLU A 413 2.18 17.31 10.78
CA GLU A 413 1.23 16.18 10.72
C GLU A 413 0.98 15.62 9.30
N ARG A 414 1.61 16.19 8.27
CA ARG A 414 1.54 15.72 6.87
C ARG A 414 2.91 15.28 6.37
N ILE A 415 2.94 14.37 5.42
CA ILE A 415 4.16 13.93 4.72
C ILE A 415 4.17 14.54 3.32
N ARG A 416 5.32 15.00 2.84
CA ARG A 416 5.54 15.41 1.45
C ARG A 416 6.72 14.67 0.83
N TYR A 417 6.49 14.05 -0.32
CA TYR A 417 7.51 13.45 -1.18
C TYR A 417 8.15 14.47 -2.12
N TYR A 418 9.42 14.24 -2.45
CA TYR A 418 10.21 15.04 -3.39
C TYR A 418 10.91 14.18 -4.45
N ILE A 419 12.04 13.53 -4.12
CA ILE A 419 12.76 12.64 -5.04
C ILE A 419 12.01 11.31 -5.21
N SER A 420 11.55 10.72 -4.11
CA SER A 420 10.79 9.46 -4.12
C SER A 420 9.35 9.64 -4.61
N ARG A 421 8.74 8.53 -5.03
CA ARG A 421 7.40 8.46 -5.61
C ARG A 421 6.55 7.48 -4.81
N ALA A 422 5.43 7.91 -4.22
CA ALA A 422 4.66 7.16 -3.22
C ALA A 422 4.08 5.80 -3.68
N LEU A 423 4.22 5.43 -4.96
CA LEU A 423 3.83 4.14 -5.53
C LEU A 423 5.02 3.23 -5.95
N THR A 424 6.28 3.56 -5.62
CA THR A 424 7.47 2.72 -5.88
C THR A 424 8.02 2.08 -4.60
N GLU A 425 8.97 1.12 -4.69
CA GLU A 425 9.51 0.44 -3.50
C GLU A 425 10.20 1.42 -2.53
N ARG A 426 11.18 2.22 -2.98
CA ARG A 426 11.72 3.38 -2.24
C ARG A 426 10.63 4.29 -1.66
N GLY A 427 9.54 4.50 -2.40
CA GLY A 427 8.39 5.28 -1.93
C GLY A 427 7.68 4.66 -0.72
N PHE A 428 7.65 3.33 -0.61
CA PHE A 428 7.15 2.61 0.56
C PHE A 428 8.15 2.60 1.73
N ALA A 429 9.47 2.60 1.47
CA ALA A 429 10.46 2.87 2.52
C ALA A 429 10.26 4.26 3.13
N THR A 430 10.19 5.32 2.31
CA THR A 430 9.89 6.70 2.77
C THR A 430 8.55 6.78 3.50
N TYR A 431 7.51 6.07 3.05
CA TYR A 431 6.20 6.05 3.73
C TYR A 431 6.32 5.55 5.18
N ALA A 432 7.09 4.48 5.38
CA ALA A 432 7.32 3.88 6.69
C ALA A 432 8.28 4.71 7.55
N HIS A 433 9.34 5.29 6.96
CA HIS A 433 10.28 6.21 7.61
C HIS A 433 9.55 7.43 8.22
N GLU A 434 8.84 8.19 7.39
CA GLU A 434 8.18 9.43 7.79
C GLU A 434 7.01 9.18 8.77
N LEU A 435 6.24 8.09 8.58
CA LEU A 435 5.23 7.70 9.58
C LEU A 435 5.85 7.18 10.88
N THR A 436 7.07 6.65 10.85
CA THR A 436 7.78 6.27 12.09
C THR A 436 8.12 7.50 12.92
N HIS A 437 8.67 8.57 12.33
CA HIS A 437 8.85 9.84 13.04
C HIS A 437 7.56 10.36 13.70
N ILE A 438 6.41 10.23 13.01
CA ILE A 438 5.10 10.69 13.49
C ILE A 438 4.48 9.77 14.57
N LEU A 439 4.72 8.46 14.52
CA LEU A 439 4.02 7.45 15.34
C LEU A 439 4.87 6.82 16.45
N VAL A 440 6.20 6.97 16.41
CA VAL A 440 7.14 6.24 17.29
C VAL A 440 6.84 6.45 18.77
N SER A 441 6.83 7.70 19.25
CA SER A 441 6.63 8.01 20.67
C SER A 441 5.29 7.54 21.22
N GLU A 442 4.20 7.74 20.47
CA GLU A 442 2.83 7.52 20.96
C GLU A 442 2.31 6.10 20.77
N VAL A 443 2.68 5.43 19.68
CA VAL A 443 2.12 4.12 19.31
C VAL A 443 3.15 3.00 19.44
N MET A 444 4.33 3.16 18.85
CA MET A 444 5.35 2.10 18.82
C MET A 444 5.95 1.90 20.21
N LEU A 445 6.43 2.99 20.82
CA LEU A 445 7.00 3.04 22.17
C LEU A 445 5.93 3.18 23.28
N ASN A 446 4.70 2.75 23.00
CA ASN A 446 3.57 2.71 23.96
C ASN A 446 3.22 4.05 24.66
N GLY A 447 3.67 5.20 24.16
CA GLY A 447 3.48 6.50 24.82
C GLY A 447 4.54 6.85 25.87
N TYR A 448 5.61 6.07 26.01
CA TYR A 448 6.74 6.43 26.87
C TYR A 448 7.65 7.49 26.24
N GLY A 449 7.55 7.69 24.92
CA GLY A 449 8.41 8.59 24.16
C GLY A 449 9.80 8.01 23.86
N SER A 450 10.46 8.59 22.86
CA SER A 450 11.85 8.30 22.50
C SER A 450 12.78 8.34 23.71
N ARG A 451 13.72 7.40 23.79
CA ARG A 451 14.80 7.33 24.78
C ARG A 451 15.59 8.64 24.83
N ASP A 452 15.86 9.13 26.03
CA ASP A 452 16.79 10.26 26.26
C ASP A 452 18.17 9.98 25.64
N GLY A 453 18.76 11.01 25.07
CA GLY A 453 19.96 10.95 24.24
C GLY A 453 19.74 10.38 22.84
N MET A 454 18.68 9.64 22.56
CA MET A 454 18.45 9.06 21.25
C MET A 454 17.63 9.98 20.33
N MET A 455 18.21 10.28 19.18
CA MET A 455 17.68 11.23 18.21
C MET A 455 16.72 10.54 17.23
N ALA A 456 15.97 11.32 16.43
CA ALA A 456 14.82 10.81 15.66
C ALA A 456 15.17 9.71 14.63
N GLU A 457 16.36 9.74 14.04
CA GLU A 457 16.76 8.82 12.95
C GLU A 457 17.18 7.43 13.42
N VAL A 458 17.37 7.22 14.74
CA VAL A 458 17.70 5.87 15.22
C VAL A 458 16.53 4.90 14.99
N TYR A 459 15.29 5.40 15.15
CA TYR A 459 14.06 4.62 15.04
C TYR A 459 13.61 4.34 13.61
N THR A 460 14.02 5.17 12.64
CA THR A 460 13.66 5.04 11.24
C THR A 460 14.61 4.07 10.53
N ARG A 461 15.72 4.60 10.00
CA ARG A 461 16.71 3.85 9.23
C ARG A 461 17.37 2.80 10.12
N GLY A 462 17.30 1.54 9.70
CA GLY A 462 17.86 0.42 10.46
C GLY A 462 17.03 -0.07 11.65
N MET A 463 15.77 0.35 11.79
CA MET A 463 14.85 -0.19 12.81
C MET A 463 13.44 -0.47 12.27
N PHE A 464 12.69 0.57 11.86
CA PHE A 464 11.30 0.44 11.40
C PHE A 464 11.06 0.89 9.95
N GLU A 465 12.07 1.49 9.29
CA GLU A 465 12.11 1.68 7.84
C GLU A 465 12.51 0.38 7.12
N PRO A 466 11.65 -0.21 6.27
CA PRO A 466 11.91 -1.49 5.60
C PRO A 466 12.78 -1.32 4.34
N TYR A 467 13.83 -2.13 4.24
CA TYR A 467 14.84 -2.09 3.17
C TYR A 467 14.34 -2.52 1.76
N GLU A 468 14.93 -1.96 0.71
CA GLU A 468 14.80 -2.41 -0.69
C GLU A 468 15.65 -3.67 -0.97
N LEU A 469 15.25 -4.49 -1.95
CA LEU A 469 15.88 -5.80 -2.22
C LEU A 469 17.34 -5.74 -2.68
N ASN A 470 17.79 -4.58 -3.15
CA ASN A 470 19.13 -4.32 -3.67
C ASN A 470 20.05 -3.63 -2.64
N GLU A 471 19.57 -3.35 -1.44
CA GLU A 471 20.39 -2.78 -0.35
C GLU A 471 21.20 -3.88 0.37
N PRO A 472 22.35 -3.55 0.99
CA PRO A 472 23.15 -4.54 1.72
C PRO A 472 22.35 -5.25 2.83
N PRO A 473 22.58 -6.55 3.10
CA PRO A 473 21.79 -7.29 4.09
C PRO A 473 21.99 -6.74 5.51
N ALA A 474 20.93 -6.20 6.11
CA ALA A 474 20.93 -5.60 7.43
C ALA A 474 19.79 -6.11 8.32
N PHE A 475 19.98 -6.07 9.64
CA PHE A 475 18.93 -6.34 10.63
C PHE A 475 17.80 -5.34 10.42
N ASN A 476 16.62 -5.86 10.04
CA ASN A 476 15.45 -5.07 9.70
C ASN A 476 14.20 -5.96 9.70
N LEU A 477 13.02 -5.35 9.69
CA LEU A 477 11.73 -6.01 9.55
C LEU A 477 11.06 -5.51 8.25
N ASN A 478 10.55 -6.42 7.42
CA ASN A 478 9.72 -6.00 6.28
C ASN A 478 8.30 -5.67 6.79
N LEU A 479 8.08 -4.38 7.06
CA LEU A 479 6.82 -3.86 7.59
C LEU A 479 5.84 -3.37 6.50
N ILE A 480 6.19 -3.43 5.20
CA ILE A 480 5.33 -2.86 4.14
C ILE A 480 5.20 -3.66 2.84
N TYR A 481 6.21 -4.44 2.42
CA TYR A 481 6.28 -5.01 1.07
C TYR A 481 5.63 -6.41 0.95
N ASP A 482 4.89 -6.65 -0.15
CA ASP A 482 4.47 -7.99 -0.58
C ASP A 482 5.57 -8.65 -1.42
N ARG A 483 6.43 -9.41 -0.75
CA ARG A 483 7.57 -10.16 -1.30
C ARG A 483 7.46 -11.67 -1.02
N MET A 484 6.27 -12.20 -0.72
CA MET A 484 6.08 -13.61 -0.35
C MET A 484 6.50 -14.62 -1.42
N GLU A 485 6.38 -14.26 -2.70
CA GLU A 485 6.81 -15.10 -3.83
C GLU A 485 8.25 -14.79 -4.29
N VAL A 486 8.96 -13.86 -3.62
CA VAL A 486 10.40 -13.60 -3.80
C VAL A 486 11.18 -14.57 -2.91
N SER A 487 12.08 -15.36 -3.52
CA SER A 487 12.91 -16.34 -2.82
C SER A 487 14.31 -15.83 -2.45
N ASP A 488 14.75 -14.74 -3.06
CA ASP A 488 16.05 -14.11 -2.83
C ASP A 488 15.81 -12.82 -2.02
N ARG A 489 15.76 -12.96 -0.69
CA ARG A 489 15.43 -11.89 0.27
C ARG A 489 15.98 -12.21 1.66
N TYR A 490 16.26 -11.18 2.45
CA TYR A 490 16.83 -11.29 3.81
C TYR A 490 15.83 -11.03 4.94
N HIS A 491 14.60 -10.65 4.60
CA HIS A 491 13.55 -10.28 5.56
C HIS A 491 12.25 -11.06 5.27
N ASN A 492 11.31 -11.05 6.21
CA ASN A 492 9.99 -11.69 6.10
C ASN A 492 9.26 -11.29 4.79
N GLY A 493 8.51 -12.21 4.21
CA GLY A 493 7.93 -12.02 2.88
C GLY A 493 6.76 -11.04 2.84
N GLN A 494 6.06 -10.81 3.96
CA GLN A 494 4.99 -9.80 4.09
C GLN A 494 4.78 -9.43 5.58
N PRO A 495 4.15 -8.28 5.90
CA PRO A 495 3.92 -7.85 7.29
C PRO A 495 2.98 -8.79 8.06
N GLU A 496 2.09 -9.52 7.38
CA GLU A 496 1.23 -10.56 7.96
C GLU A 496 1.98 -11.85 8.33
N ARG A 497 3.33 -11.86 8.29
CA ARG A 497 4.12 -12.80 9.10
C ARG A 497 3.89 -12.55 10.60
N PHE A 498 3.62 -11.31 11.01
CA PHE A 498 3.45 -10.94 12.42
C PHE A 498 1.98 -10.70 12.73
N LEU A 499 1.37 -11.55 13.54
CA LEU A 499 0.00 -11.40 14.03
C LEU A 499 -0.07 -10.71 15.40
N ASP A 500 1.00 -10.79 16.17
CA ASP A 500 1.16 -10.27 17.54
C ASP A 500 2.67 -10.10 17.88
N GLU A 501 2.98 -9.86 19.17
CA GLU A 501 4.34 -9.70 19.70
C GLU A 501 5.15 -11.01 19.72
N GLU A 502 4.51 -12.17 19.95
CA GLU A 502 5.19 -13.47 20.04
C GLU A 502 5.75 -13.88 18.67
N ASP A 503 5.03 -13.54 17.59
CA ASP A 503 5.53 -13.68 16.22
C ASP A 503 6.79 -12.83 15.95
N LEU A 504 6.89 -11.62 16.51
CA LEU A 504 8.09 -10.76 16.36
C LEU A 504 9.28 -11.33 17.11
N GLN A 505 9.08 -11.76 18.36
CA GLN A 505 10.11 -12.39 19.20
C GLN A 505 10.62 -13.67 18.52
N THR A 506 9.71 -14.56 18.13
CA THR A 506 10.03 -15.84 17.47
C THR A 506 10.78 -15.62 16.15
N TYR A 507 10.37 -14.65 15.35
CA TYR A 507 11.05 -14.32 14.09
C TYR A 507 12.47 -13.79 14.32
N MET A 508 12.66 -12.87 15.27
CA MET A 508 13.97 -12.30 15.57
C MET A 508 14.89 -13.32 16.26
N SER A 509 14.37 -14.19 17.13
CA SER A 509 15.13 -15.35 17.63
C SER A 509 15.56 -16.26 16.48
N GLY A 510 14.71 -16.50 15.46
CA GLY A 510 15.09 -17.28 14.29
C GLY A 510 16.20 -16.65 13.45
N ILE A 511 16.23 -15.31 13.33
CA ILE A 511 17.36 -14.58 12.73
C ILE A 511 18.63 -14.79 13.57
N LEU A 512 18.56 -14.55 14.88
CA LEU A 512 19.70 -14.64 15.80
C LEU A 512 20.23 -16.08 15.93
N ASP A 513 19.37 -17.10 15.87
CA ASP A 513 19.76 -18.51 15.86
C ASP A 513 20.64 -18.83 14.64
N VAL A 514 20.34 -18.26 13.46
CA VAL A 514 21.21 -18.38 12.28
C VAL A 514 22.46 -17.51 12.40
N VAL A 515 22.32 -16.23 12.75
CA VAL A 515 23.42 -15.27 12.75
C VAL A 515 24.46 -15.61 13.83
N TYR A 516 24.06 -15.89 15.08
CA TYR A 516 25.02 -16.28 16.12
C TYR A 516 25.71 -17.62 15.84
N THR A 517 25.02 -18.61 15.26
CA THR A 517 25.71 -19.85 14.84
C THR A 517 26.74 -19.57 13.73
N LEU A 518 26.45 -18.71 12.77
CA LEU A 518 27.38 -18.36 11.69
C LEU A 518 28.52 -17.43 12.14
N ASP A 519 28.26 -16.52 13.07
CA ASP A 519 29.27 -15.66 13.70
C ASP A 519 30.19 -16.51 14.63
N TYR A 520 29.64 -17.51 15.34
CA TYR A 520 30.45 -18.46 16.11
C TYR A 520 31.41 -19.24 15.22
N VAL A 521 30.94 -19.84 14.13
CA VAL A 521 31.81 -20.64 13.24
C VAL A 521 32.95 -19.79 12.65
N GLU A 522 32.67 -18.51 12.34
CA GLU A 522 33.70 -17.58 11.88
C GLU A 522 34.74 -17.28 12.98
N ALA A 523 34.29 -17.06 14.22
CA ALA A 523 35.18 -16.87 15.37
C ALA A 523 36.02 -18.10 15.69
N ASP A 524 35.41 -19.30 15.65
CA ASP A 524 36.03 -20.59 15.94
C ASP A 524 37.21 -20.87 15.00
N VAL A 525 37.00 -20.69 13.68
CA VAL A 525 38.08 -20.74 12.68
C VAL A 525 39.16 -19.70 13.00
N MET A 526 38.79 -18.46 13.33
CA MET A 526 39.74 -17.38 13.59
C MET A 526 40.57 -17.56 14.86
N PHE A 527 40.10 -18.27 15.88
CA PHE A 527 40.91 -18.55 17.08
C PHE A 527 42.17 -19.37 16.75
N THR A 528 42.13 -20.20 15.71
CA THR A 528 43.26 -21.03 15.24
C THR A 528 44.35 -20.26 14.48
N LYS A 529 44.05 -19.05 14.00
CA LYS A 529 44.93 -18.27 13.09
C LYS A 529 45.96 -17.42 13.86
N SER A 530 47.00 -16.96 13.17
CA SER A 530 48.06 -16.12 13.78
C SER A 530 47.54 -14.76 14.24
N ALA A 531 48.28 -14.11 15.14
CA ALA A 531 47.94 -12.76 15.60
C ALA A 531 47.93 -11.72 14.46
N GLN A 532 48.74 -11.91 13.42
CA GLN A 532 48.77 -11.06 12.23
C GLN A 532 47.50 -11.23 11.37
N GLU A 533 46.96 -12.46 11.29
CA GLU A 533 45.70 -12.75 10.63
C GLU A 533 44.50 -12.27 11.46
N LYS A 534 44.51 -12.50 12.78
CA LYS A 534 43.53 -11.95 13.73
C LYS A 534 43.48 -10.42 13.66
N LYS A 535 44.64 -9.74 13.63
CA LYS A 535 44.72 -8.28 13.43
C LYS A 535 44.14 -7.83 12.08
N LYS A 536 44.35 -8.61 11.02
CA LYS A 536 43.74 -8.31 9.71
C LYS A 536 42.23 -8.53 9.69
N TRP A 537 41.73 -9.47 10.49
CA TRP A 537 40.32 -9.90 10.47
C TRP A 537 39.41 -9.10 11.42
N PHE A 538 39.94 -8.55 12.50
CA PHE A 538 39.15 -7.85 13.53
C PHE A 538 39.50 -6.37 13.64
N HIS A 539 38.45 -5.55 13.75
CA HIS A 539 38.48 -4.17 14.24
C HIS A 539 37.84 -4.11 15.63
N LYS A 540 38.03 -3.01 16.34
CA LYS A 540 37.42 -2.76 17.65
C LYS A 540 36.43 -1.61 17.56
N ILE A 541 35.25 -1.80 18.14
CA ILE A 541 34.28 -0.75 18.42
C ILE A 541 34.43 -0.31 19.87
N GLU A 542 34.79 0.96 20.06
CA GLU A 542 34.94 1.63 21.34
C GLU A 542 33.80 2.65 21.50
N GLN A 543 33.54 3.06 22.74
CA GLN A 543 32.52 4.06 23.06
C GLN A 543 33.21 5.38 23.43
N VAL A 544 32.92 6.44 22.68
CA VAL A 544 33.49 7.78 22.91
C VAL A 544 32.37 8.71 23.35
N GLU A 545 32.59 9.53 24.37
CA GLU A 545 31.58 10.50 24.83
C GLU A 545 31.25 11.51 23.73
N ASP A 546 29.96 11.80 23.52
CA ASP A 546 29.48 12.78 22.54
C ASP A 546 29.76 14.21 23.04
N PRO A 547 30.59 15.01 22.35
CA PRO A 547 31.05 16.30 22.84
C PRO A 547 30.01 17.42 22.80
N GLU A 548 28.85 17.22 22.16
CA GLU A 548 27.80 18.25 22.07
C GLU A 548 26.48 17.80 22.73
N THR A 549 25.82 18.69 23.47
CA THR A 549 24.54 18.41 24.13
C THR A 549 23.44 18.06 23.13
N ARG A 550 22.63 17.04 23.44
CA ARG A 550 21.46 16.62 22.66
C ARG A 550 20.20 17.31 23.20
N TYR A 551 19.19 17.59 22.36
CA TYR A 551 17.97 18.29 22.80
C TYR A 551 17.16 17.51 23.85
N ASN A 552 17.37 16.20 23.93
CA ASN A 552 16.80 15.27 24.88
C ASN A 552 17.87 14.64 25.80
N GLN A 553 18.87 15.43 26.25
CA GLN A 553 19.99 14.96 27.10
C GLN A 553 19.58 14.14 28.35
N GLY A 554 18.35 14.33 28.84
CA GLY A 554 17.83 13.64 30.02
C GLY A 554 18.07 14.41 31.32
N GLU A 555 18.35 13.68 32.40
CA GLU A 555 18.57 14.23 33.75
C GLU A 555 20.03 14.73 33.90
N GLU A 556 20.29 15.56 34.91
CA GLU A 556 21.63 16.12 35.14
C GLU A 556 22.70 15.02 35.34
N GLY A 557 23.89 15.23 34.77
CA GLY A 557 24.98 14.25 34.77
C GLY A 557 24.91 13.18 33.67
N SER A 558 23.83 13.13 32.87
CA SER A 558 23.68 12.22 31.74
C SER A 558 24.69 12.52 30.62
N ARG A 559 25.45 11.50 30.23
CA ARG A 559 26.48 11.56 29.18
C ARG A 559 26.28 10.41 28.21
N HIS A 560 26.17 10.72 26.93
CA HIS A 560 25.82 9.79 25.87
C HIS A 560 27.04 9.52 24.99
N ASN A 561 27.10 8.34 24.39
CA ASN A 561 28.25 7.95 23.59
C ASN A 561 27.95 8.00 22.08
N LEU A 562 29.05 7.97 21.33
CA LEU A 562 29.16 7.70 19.91
C LEU A 562 29.91 6.37 19.74
N ASP A 563 29.55 5.61 18.70
CA ASP A 563 30.30 4.44 18.30
C ASP A 563 31.57 4.89 17.56
N SER A 564 32.72 4.32 17.88
CA SER A 564 33.99 4.65 17.22
C SER A 564 34.77 3.39 16.89
N VAL A 565 35.13 3.20 15.61
CA VAL A 565 35.76 1.96 15.15
C VAL A 565 37.19 2.19 14.67
N ARG A 566 38.12 1.34 15.11
CA ARG A 566 39.53 1.37 14.72
C ARG A 566 40.11 -0.02 14.45
N GLU A 567 41.26 -0.06 13.79
CA GLU A 567 42.14 -1.24 13.76
C GLU A 567 42.59 -1.63 15.18
N ILE A 568 42.87 -2.92 15.39
CA ILE A 568 43.45 -3.43 16.65
C ILE A 568 44.98 -3.44 16.62
N THR A 569 45.60 -3.40 17.80
CA THR A 569 47.05 -3.65 17.92
C THR A 569 47.38 -5.13 17.69
N LEU A 570 48.67 -5.46 17.54
CA LEU A 570 49.07 -6.88 17.49
C LEU A 570 48.84 -7.54 18.85
N ASP A 571 49.16 -6.82 19.92
CA ASP A 571 48.98 -7.19 21.33
C ASP A 571 47.50 -7.47 21.64
N GLU A 572 46.57 -6.64 21.14
CA GLU A 572 45.12 -6.90 21.23
C GLU A 572 44.76 -8.19 20.49
N ALA A 573 45.35 -8.45 19.32
CA ALA A 573 45.06 -9.63 18.50
C ALA A 573 45.64 -10.95 19.05
N GLU A 574 46.80 -10.91 19.73
CA GLU A 574 47.40 -12.08 20.41
C GLU A 574 46.50 -12.63 21.52
N ASN A 575 45.71 -11.76 22.15
CA ASN A 575 44.82 -12.12 23.26
C ASN A 575 43.41 -12.57 22.82
N LEU A 576 43.07 -12.56 21.53
CA LEU A 576 41.76 -13.01 21.04
C LEU A 576 41.73 -14.55 20.87
N ASN A 577 41.35 -15.27 21.92
CA ASN A 577 41.40 -16.75 21.94
C ASN A 577 40.08 -17.41 22.35
N SER A 578 39.05 -16.63 22.69
CA SER A 578 37.70 -17.08 23.03
C SER A 578 36.63 -16.09 22.59
N LEU A 579 35.36 -16.52 22.58
CA LEU A 579 34.23 -15.61 22.38
C LEU A 579 34.14 -14.54 23.48
N ALA A 580 34.52 -14.86 24.71
CA ALA A 580 34.55 -13.88 25.81
C ALA A 580 35.53 -12.73 25.50
N ASP A 581 36.69 -13.03 24.90
CA ASP A 581 37.65 -12.01 24.47
C ASP A 581 37.07 -11.12 23.37
N LEU A 582 36.43 -11.72 22.35
CA LEU A 582 35.79 -10.97 21.26
C LEU A 582 34.66 -10.06 21.78
N ILE A 583 33.81 -10.57 22.67
CA ILE A 583 32.64 -9.84 23.18
C ILE A 583 33.04 -8.73 24.14
N ARG A 584 33.90 -9.03 25.13
CA ARG A 584 34.29 -8.07 26.19
C ARG A 584 35.27 -7.00 25.70
N ASN A 585 36.17 -7.31 24.77
CA ASN A 585 37.08 -6.31 24.20
C ASN A 585 36.46 -5.50 23.06
N GLY A 586 35.20 -5.75 22.68
CA GLY A 586 34.50 -4.96 21.68
C GLY A 586 34.90 -5.27 20.23
N MET A 587 35.14 -6.53 19.88
CA MET A 587 35.54 -6.92 18.53
C MET A 587 34.38 -6.91 17.53
N ILE A 588 34.67 -6.45 16.32
CA ILE A 588 33.86 -6.60 15.10
C ILE A 588 34.77 -7.03 13.94
N VAL A 589 34.23 -7.54 12.85
CA VAL A 589 35.05 -7.90 11.68
C VAL A 589 35.54 -6.66 10.92
N SER A 590 36.77 -6.70 10.40
CA SER A 590 37.42 -5.59 9.67
C SER A 590 36.78 -5.23 8.33
N ARG A 591 35.80 -6.04 7.88
CA ARG A 591 34.93 -5.76 6.73
C ARG A 591 33.63 -5.05 7.09
N TYR A 592 33.34 -4.80 8.36
CA TYR A 592 32.13 -4.08 8.78
C TYR A 592 32.19 -2.62 8.27
N GLU A 593 31.27 -2.24 7.39
CA GLU A 593 31.23 -0.90 6.80
C GLU A 593 30.52 0.07 7.77
N VAL A 594 31.28 1.01 8.35
CA VAL A 594 30.83 1.90 9.45
C VAL A 594 30.51 3.32 8.99
N ASN A 595 31.17 3.81 7.94
CA ASN A 595 30.98 5.17 7.43
C ASN A 595 31.09 5.16 5.90
N GLY A 596 29.94 5.10 5.22
CA GLY A 596 29.85 4.88 3.78
C GLY A 596 30.39 3.50 3.41
N THR A 597 31.61 3.44 2.86
CA THR A 597 32.33 2.20 2.54
C THR A 597 33.58 1.97 3.40
N LYS A 598 33.87 2.88 4.35
CA LYS A 598 35.00 2.78 5.25
C LYS A 598 34.71 1.82 6.39
N THR A 599 35.74 1.13 6.88
CA THR A 599 35.62 0.16 7.97
C THR A 599 36.18 0.66 9.32
N THR A 600 36.59 1.93 9.38
CA THR A 600 37.01 2.66 10.59
C THR A 600 36.44 4.09 10.61
N GLY A 601 36.44 4.71 11.80
CA GLY A 601 35.98 6.08 12.06
C GLY A 601 34.91 6.16 13.16
N THR A 602 34.66 7.39 13.64
CA THR A 602 33.56 7.70 14.57
C THR A 602 32.24 7.86 13.80
N LEU A 603 31.18 7.28 14.33
CA LEU A 603 29.82 7.40 13.82
C LEU A 603 29.10 8.54 14.57
N ALA A 604 28.54 9.49 13.84
CA ALA A 604 27.86 10.64 14.43
C ALA A 604 26.44 10.29 14.89
N ARG A 605 25.97 10.90 15.98
CA ARG A 605 24.58 10.74 16.44
C ARG A 605 23.55 11.08 15.35
N ASN A 606 22.37 10.46 15.42
CA ASN A 606 21.28 10.67 14.44
C ASN A 606 21.68 10.25 13.01
N GLY A 607 22.48 9.20 12.89
CA GLY A 607 23.02 8.75 11.61
C GLY A 607 22.13 7.73 10.91
N TYR A 608 22.13 7.77 9.57
CA TYR A 608 21.41 6.84 8.68
C TYR A 608 22.10 5.45 8.61
N TYR A 609 22.58 4.96 9.75
CA TYR A 609 23.30 3.70 9.88
C TYR A 609 22.37 2.51 10.00
N VAL A 610 22.90 1.33 9.68
CA VAL A 610 22.25 0.05 9.89
C VAL A 610 23.24 -0.97 10.45
N VAL A 611 22.72 -2.08 10.95
CA VAL A 611 23.50 -3.20 11.46
C VAL A 611 23.52 -4.30 10.40
N PRO A 612 24.67 -4.63 9.78
CA PRO A 612 24.76 -5.74 8.82
C PRO A 612 24.33 -7.08 9.43
N LEU A 613 23.75 -7.97 8.63
CA LEU A 613 23.39 -9.32 9.06
C LEU A 613 24.58 -10.29 9.15
N PHE A 614 25.65 -10.04 8.39
CA PHE A 614 26.70 -11.04 8.12
C PHE A 614 28.14 -10.57 8.42
N SER A 615 28.33 -9.25 8.57
CA SER A 615 29.53 -8.66 9.16
C SER A 615 29.45 -8.81 10.68
N ALA A 616 30.12 -9.81 11.25
CA ALA A 616 29.95 -10.17 12.65
C ALA A 616 30.34 -9.04 13.61
N ASN A 617 29.49 -8.78 14.59
CA ASN A 617 29.67 -7.78 15.65
C ASN A 617 29.50 -8.48 17.01
N TYR A 618 30.63 -8.84 17.62
CA TYR A 618 30.69 -9.57 18.89
C TYR A 618 30.52 -8.65 20.09
N ALA A 619 30.87 -7.36 19.96
CA ALA A 619 30.90 -6.39 21.04
C ALA A 619 29.64 -6.37 21.94
N GLY A 620 29.86 -6.46 23.26
CA GLY A 620 28.84 -6.38 24.31
C GLY A 620 28.89 -5.08 25.11
N VAL A 621 28.91 -3.93 24.43
CA VAL A 621 29.03 -2.60 25.09
C VAL A 621 27.78 -2.21 25.88
N GLN A 622 27.92 -1.34 26.86
CA GLN A 622 26.80 -0.61 27.48
C GLN A 622 27.30 0.71 28.08
N ASN A 623 26.48 1.75 28.09
CA ASN A 623 26.81 2.99 28.79
C ASN A 623 26.22 3.01 30.22
N GLY A 624 27.06 3.33 31.21
CA GLY A 624 26.64 3.47 32.62
C GLY A 624 26.00 4.82 32.95
N ALA A 625 26.26 5.86 32.15
CA ALA A 625 25.84 7.25 32.38
C ALA A 625 24.85 7.80 31.33
N GLY A 626 24.34 6.95 30.45
CA GLY A 626 23.43 7.33 29.37
C GLY A 626 23.27 6.18 28.37
N VAL A 627 23.22 6.52 27.08
CA VAL A 627 23.11 5.55 25.97
C VAL A 627 24.43 5.30 25.25
N SER A 628 24.58 4.08 24.74
CA SER A 628 25.56 3.69 23.71
C SER A 628 25.30 4.39 22.36
N GLY A 629 26.21 4.20 21.41
CA GLY A 629 26.10 4.79 20.08
C GLY A 629 24.99 4.21 19.19
N ASP A 630 24.70 4.95 18.12
CA ASP A 630 23.63 4.74 17.14
C ASP A 630 23.59 3.34 16.48
N VAL A 631 24.72 2.65 16.33
CA VAL A 631 24.80 1.28 15.76
C VAL A 631 24.66 0.23 16.85
N MET A 632 25.32 0.42 17.99
CA MET A 632 25.26 -0.56 19.08
C MET A 632 23.87 -0.62 19.70
N ILE A 633 23.19 0.51 19.90
CA ILE A 633 21.81 0.52 20.40
C ILE A 633 20.84 -0.20 19.43
N ARG A 634 21.01 -0.05 18.11
CA ARG A 634 20.21 -0.76 17.10
C ARG A 634 20.46 -2.27 17.16
N ARG A 635 21.73 -2.71 17.22
CA ARG A 635 22.09 -4.14 17.32
C ARG A 635 21.47 -4.74 18.58
N GLN A 636 21.65 -4.08 19.72
CA GLN A 636 21.17 -4.53 21.01
C GLN A 636 19.64 -4.54 21.12
N ALA A 637 18.94 -3.57 20.53
CA ALA A 637 17.48 -3.58 20.45
C ALA A 637 16.93 -4.83 19.71
N PHE A 638 17.61 -5.31 18.67
CA PHE A 638 17.26 -6.56 17.99
C PHE A 638 17.64 -7.82 18.79
N GLU A 639 18.80 -7.81 19.46
CA GLU A 639 19.21 -8.93 20.34
C GLU A 639 18.21 -9.10 21.51
N LEU A 640 17.76 -7.99 22.12
CA LEU A 640 16.73 -7.99 23.16
C LEU A 640 15.31 -8.30 22.62
N LEU A 641 14.98 -7.90 21.38
CA LEU A 641 13.72 -8.29 20.73
C LEU A 641 13.62 -9.81 20.58
N GLY A 642 14.72 -10.48 20.20
CA GLY A 642 14.74 -11.92 20.00
C GLY A 642 14.61 -12.72 21.29
N GLU A 643 15.29 -12.32 22.36
CA GLU A 643 15.24 -13.05 23.63
C GLU A 643 13.99 -12.70 24.47
N TYR A 644 13.66 -11.42 24.63
CA TYR A 644 12.63 -10.97 25.58
C TYR A 644 11.31 -10.52 24.92
N GLY A 645 11.32 -10.18 23.62
CA GLY A 645 10.14 -9.67 22.90
C GLY A 645 10.05 -8.14 22.86
N TYR A 646 8.98 -7.63 22.25
CA TYR A 646 8.85 -6.22 21.88
C TYR A 646 8.66 -5.30 23.09
N TYR A 647 7.71 -5.59 23.97
CA TYR A 647 7.37 -4.76 25.14
C TYR A 647 8.13 -5.13 26.42
N LYS A 648 8.92 -6.21 26.42
CA LYS A 648 9.78 -6.61 27.55
C LYS A 648 11.27 -6.39 27.29
N GLY A 649 11.73 -6.50 26.03
CA GLY A 649 13.12 -6.27 25.65
C GLY A 649 13.30 -4.96 24.88
N MET A 650 12.73 -4.90 23.67
CA MET A 650 13.03 -3.83 22.71
C MET A 650 12.56 -2.45 23.15
N VAL A 651 11.27 -2.27 23.42
CA VAL A 651 10.65 -0.98 23.80
C VAL A 651 11.18 -0.44 25.12
N PRO A 652 11.36 -1.22 26.20
CA PRO A 652 11.93 -0.69 27.43
C PRO A 652 13.36 -0.15 27.26
N TYR A 653 14.16 -0.79 26.39
CA TYR A 653 15.52 -0.37 26.05
C TYR A 653 15.53 0.92 25.21
N ILE A 654 14.73 1.00 24.14
CA ILE A 654 14.72 2.14 23.20
C ILE A 654 13.73 3.27 23.55
N SER A 655 13.15 3.27 24.76
CA SER A 655 12.22 4.32 25.20
C SER A 655 12.56 4.88 26.57
N ASN A 656 11.83 5.92 26.97
CA ASN A 656 11.87 6.49 28.31
C ASN A 656 11.00 5.73 29.35
N GLN A 657 10.61 4.48 29.08
CA GLN A 657 9.74 3.67 29.96
C GLN A 657 10.16 3.66 31.44
N TYR A 658 11.47 3.56 31.70
CA TYR A 658 12.02 3.54 33.06
C TYR A 658 12.59 4.90 33.53
N LYS A 659 12.36 6.00 32.81
CA LYS A 659 12.88 7.34 33.16
C LYS A 659 12.40 7.81 34.54
N ALA A 660 11.12 7.63 34.83
CA ALA A 660 10.55 7.96 36.13
C ALA A 660 11.14 7.08 37.25
N SER A 661 11.31 5.78 36.98
CA SER A 661 11.92 4.84 37.93
C SER A 661 13.37 5.21 38.24
N ALA A 662 14.19 5.52 37.23
CA ALA A 662 15.58 5.95 37.45
C ALA A 662 15.66 7.16 38.39
N LYS A 663 14.84 8.19 38.10
CA LYS A 663 14.75 9.40 38.91
C LYS A 663 14.27 9.13 40.35
N SER A 664 13.37 8.16 40.55
CA SER A 664 12.93 7.71 41.88
C SER A 664 13.98 6.88 42.62
N ASP A 665 14.75 6.06 41.91
CA ASP A 665 15.87 5.26 42.43
C ASP A 665 17.14 6.13 42.69
N GLY A 666 17.06 7.45 42.50
CA GLY A 666 18.16 8.39 42.73
C GLY A 666 19.27 8.35 41.67
N THR A 667 18.96 7.85 40.47
CA THR A 667 19.92 7.63 39.37
C THR A 667 19.40 8.20 38.04
N ILE A 668 20.23 8.09 37.00
CA ILE A 668 19.94 8.56 35.64
C ILE A 668 19.58 7.40 34.71
N LEU A 669 18.84 7.70 33.63
CA LEU A 669 18.41 6.69 32.67
C LEU A 669 19.57 6.26 31.76
N SER A 670 20.27 5.19 32.15
CA SER A 670 21.38 4.60 31.40
C SER A 670 21.07 3.22 30.83
N ASP A 671 21.92 2.74 29.93
CA ASP A 671 21.83 1.36 29.45
C ASP A 671 21.99 0.38 30.60
N LYS A 672 22.97 0.58 31.50
CA LYS A 672 23.13 -0.27 32.70
C LYS A 672 21.82 -0.38 33.49
N TYR A 673 21.21 0.76 33.83
CA TYR A 673 19.99 0.77 34.63
C TYR A 673 18.82 0.05 33.94
N VAL A 674 18.69 0.20 32.63
CA VAL A 674 17.57 -0.41 31.89
C VAL A 674 17.80 -1.87 31.55
N LEU A 675 19.03 -2.27 31.23
CA LEU A 675 19.40 -3.68 31.07
C LEU A 675 19.19 -4.45 32.39
N GLU A 676 19.53 -3.86 33.54
CA GLU A 676 19.21 -4.43 34.87
C GLU A 676 17.71 -4.73 35.02
N LYS A 677 16.83 -3.78 34.68
CA LYS A 677 15.36 -4.00 34.76
C LYS A 677 14.82 -4.99 33.72
N ILE A 678 15.47 -5.15 32.56
CA ILE A 678 15.08 -6.11 31.52
C ILE A 678 15.55 -7.53 31.87
N PHE A 679 16.81 -7.67 32.29
CA PHE A 679 17.42 -8.96 32.63
C PHE A 679 16.88 -9.55 33.93
N GLY A 680 16.41 -8.72 34.87
CA GLY A 680 15.82 -9.18 36.12
C GLY A 680 16.77 -10.00 37.01
N GLY A 681 18.08 -9.77 36.88
CA GLY A 681 19.14 -10.52 37.55
C GLY A 681 19.69 -11.73 36.79
N ALA A 682 19.18 -12.05 35.59
CA ALA A 682 19.71 -13.16 34.78
C ALA A 682 21.14 -12.91 34.24
N TYR A 683 21.51 -11.65 34.03
CA TYR A 683 22.82 -11.20 33.52
C TYR A 683 23.21 -9.88 34.19
N GLU A 684 24.50 -9.65 34.47
CA GLU A 684 24.99 -8.38 35.03
C GLU A 684 25.24 -7.33 33.93
N THR A 685 25.85 -7.75 32.81
CA THR A 685 26.18 -6.87 31.69
C THR A 685 25.69 -7.40 30.35
N MET A 686 25.65 -6.53 29.34
CA MET A 686 25.34 -6.87 27.97
C MET A 686 26.37 -7.84 27.36
N ALA A 687 27.60 -7.85 27.87
CA ALA A 687 28.61 -8.83 27.47
C ALA A 687 28.29 -10.24 28.00
N ASP A 688 27.76 -10.35 29.23
CA ASP A 688 27.37 -11.64 29.82
C ASP A 688 26.11 -12.20 29.13
N PHE A 689 25.11 -11.35 28.91
CA PHE A 689 23.94 -11.67 28.09
C PHE A 689 24.36 -12.17 26.70
N LYS A 690 25.24 -11.43 26.01
CA LYS A 690 25.65 -11.76 24.65
C LYS A 690 26.49 -13.04 24.57
N LEU A 691 27.34 -13.31 25.56
CA LEU A 691 28.08 -14.57 25.67
C LEU A 691 27.11 -15.75 25.86
N ALA A 692 26.18 -15.66 26.81
CA ALA A 692 25.15 -16.68 27.02
C ALA A 692 24.23 -16.85 25.78
N MET A 693 23.98 -15.79 25.01
CA MET A 693 23.24 -15.87 23.75
C MET A 693 24.00 -16.66 22.67
N PHE A 694 25.34 -16.61 22.64
CA PHE A 694 26.14 -17.50 21.77
C PHE A 694 26.13 -18.94 22.29
N GLU A 695 26.42 -19.16 23.58
CA GLU A 695 26.47 -20.49 24.23
C GLU A 695 25.17 -21.27 23.98
N LYS A 696 24.01 -20.62 24.19
CA LYS A 696 22.65 -21.12 23.91
C LYS A 696 22.43 -21.60 22.46
N ARG A 697 23.30 -21.26 21.50
CA ARG A 697 23.30 -21.78 20.11
C ARG A 697 24.43 -22.77 19.84
N ILE A 698 25.58 -22.65 20.51
CA ILE A 698 26.71 -23.59 20.42
C ILE A 698 26.27 -24.98 20.87
N GLU A 699 25.51 -25.07 21.97
CA GLU A 699 24.88 -26.29 22.50
C GLU A 699 23.91 -26.99 21.51
N LYS A 700 23.53 -26.33 20.42
CA LYS A 700 22.51 -26.80 19.46
C LYS A 700 23.06 -27.00 18.04
N THR A 701 24.37 -26.91 17.86
CA THR A 701 25.06 -27.12 16.58
C THR A 701 24.77 -28.50 15.99
N ASP A 702 24.83 -29.56 16.80
CA ASP A 702 24.44 -30.92 16.42
C ASP A 702 22.93 -31.09 16.12
N MET A 703 22.10 -30.11 16.49
CA MET A 703 20.66 -30.13 16.24
C MET A 703 20.26 -29.42 14.94
N LEU A 704 21.20 -28.82 14.20
CA LEU A 704 20.91 -28.08 12.96
C LEU A 704 20.21 -28.96 11.89
N LYS A 705 19.11 -28.46 11.30
CA LYS A 705 18.43 -29.14 10.20
C LYS A 705 19.28 -29.07 8.92
N PRO A 706 19.43 -30.17 8.17
CA PRO A 706 20.11 -30.14 6.88
C PRO A 706 19.51 -29.09 5.91
N VAL A 707 20.37 -28.27 5.32
CA VAL A 707 20.01 -27.12 4.48
C VAL A 707 20.76 -27.17 3.15
N THR A 708 20.06 -26.86 2.04
CA THR A 708 20.65 -26.90 0.69
C THR A 708 20.81 -25.48 0.13
N ILE A 709 22.02 -25.13 -0.27
CA ILE A 709 22.45 -23.82 -0.77
C ILE A 709 23.00 -23.89 -2.21
N MET A 710 23.18 -22.73 -2.86
CA MET A 710 23.82 -22.61 -4.18
C MET A 710 25.23 -22.01 -4.06
N TRP A 711 26.15 -22.76 -3.46
CA TRP A 711 27.51 -22.29 -3.20
C TRP A 711 28.39 -22.32 -4.45
N LYS A 712 28.97 -21.16 -4.83
CA LYS A 712 29.88 -21.00 -6.00
C LYS A 712 29.33 -21.63 -7.31
N ASN A 713 28.01 -21.52 -7.55
CA ASN A 713 27.22 -22.14 -8.64
C ASN A 713 26.96 -23.66 -8.53
N HIS A 714 27.39 -24.32 -7.46
CA HIS A 714 27.13 -25.72 -7.18
C HIS A 714 26.01 -25.88 -6.14
N SER A 715 25.15 -26.88 -6.30
CA SER A 715 24.15 -27.20 -5.27
C SER A 715 24.78 -28.07 -4.19
N LEU A 716 24.82 -27.55 -2.97
CA LEU A 716 25.47 -28.18 -1.83
C LEU A 716 24.48 -28.32 -0.68
N THR A 717 24.49 -29.46 0.01
CA THR A 717 23.73 -29.64 1.26
C THR A 717 24.71 -29.65 2.44
N ILE A 718 24.47 -28.78 3.41
CA ILE A 718 25.10 -28.80 4.73
C ILE A 718 24.20 -29.65 5.62
N ASP A 719 24.75 -30.73 6.16
CA ASP A 719 24.01 -31.80 6.85
C ASP A 719 24.52 -32.09 8.27
N ASN A 720 25.63 -31.46 8.70
CA ASN A 720 26.14 -31.43 10.07
C ASN A 720 26.92 -30.11 10.33
N PHE A 721 27.40 -29.92 11.57
CA PHE A 721 28.19 -28.74 11.93
C PHE A 721 29.62 -28.77 11.38
N GLU A 722 30.29 -29.93 11.38
CA GLU A 722 31.66 -30.11 10.85
C GLU A 722 31.82 -29.54 9.43
N LYS A 723 30.85 -29.82 8.56
CA LYS A 723 30.82 -29.37 7.16
C LYS A 723 30.48 -27.88 7.02
N LEU A 724 29.78 -27.29 8.00
CA LEU A 724 29.62 -25.83 8.08
C LEU A 724 30.96 -25.17 8.41
N SER A 725 31.71 -25.72 9.36
CA SER A 725 33.06 -25.23 9.73
C SER A 725 34.05 -25.35 8.57
N GLN A 726 34.09 -26.48 7.86
CA GLN A 726 34.94 -26.66 6.67
C GLN A 726 34.66 -25.60 5.58
N LEU A 727 33.39 -25.31 5.30
CA LEU A 727 33.01 -24.28 4.32
C LEU A 727 33.34 -22.86 4.80
N MET A 728 33.22 -22.59 6.10
CA MET A 728 33.61 -21.31 6.68
C MET A 728 35.13 -21.12 6.64
N GLU A 729 35.91 -22.17 6.91
CA GLU A 729 37.37 -22.10 6.80
C GLU A 729 37.82 -21.84 5.36
N GLU A 730 37.27 -22.56 4.35
CA GLU A 730 37.52 -22.25 2.94
C GLU A 730 37.23 -20.78 2.58
N ALA A 731 36.17 -20.21 3.16
CA ALA A 731 35.76 -18.83 2.93
C ALA A 731 36.66 -17.81 3.65
N VAL A 732 37.04 -18.09 4.90
CA VAL A 732 37.95 -17.26 5.71
C VAL A 732 39.34 -17.23 5.08
N GLU A 733 39.90 -18.37 4.67
CA GLU A 733 41.19 -18.46 3.97
C GLU A 733 41.18 -17.68 2.65
N ASN A 734 40.11 -17.82 1.85
CA ASN A 734 39.94 -17.04 0.62
C ASN A 734 39.94 -15.53 0.90
N ASP A 735 39.22 -15.09 1.92
CA ASP A 735 39.09 -13.67 2.24
C ASP A 735 40.37 -13.12 2.90
N LEU A 736 41.07 -13.92 3.73
CA LEU A 736 42.40 -13.60 4.26
C LEU A 736 43.44 -13.43 3.13
N ALA A 737 43.35 -14.19 2.04
CA ALA A 737 44.22 -14.00 0.88
C ALA A 737 43.84 -12.74 0.05
N ASN A 738 42.55 -12.53 -0.20
CA ASN A 738 42.07 -11.61 -1.24
C ASN A 738 41.59 -10.23 -0.75
N VAL A 739 40.97 -10.13 0.43
CA VAL A 739 40.47 -8.86 0.98
C VAL A 739 41.64 -8.03 1.51
N LYS A 740 41.68 -6.73 1.16
CA LYS A 740 42.76 -5.79 1.52
C LYS A 740 42.18 -4.39 1.69
N VAL A 741 42.59 -3.71 2.76
CA VAL A 741 42.29 -2.30 3.00
C VAL A 741 43.00 -1.44 1.95
N MET A 742 42.28 -0.49 1.37
CA MET A 742 42.74 0.48 0.40
C MET A 742 43.09 1.81 1.08
N PRO A 743 43.92 2.69 0.47
CA PRO A 743 44.36 3.94 1.10
C PRO A 743 43.26 4.92 1.53
N GLY A 744 42.00 4.76 1.08
CA GLY A 744 40.87 5.57 1.53
C GLY A 744 40.21 5.09 2.84
N GLY A 745 40.52 3.87 3.30
CA GLY A 745 39.89 3.21 4.46
C GLY A 745 38.74 2.25 4.13
N GLU A 746 38.42 2.08 2.84
CA GLU A 746 37.55 1.02 2.31
C GLU A 746 38.32 -0.27 1.98
N ASN A 747 37.62 -1.41 1.92
CA ASN A 747 38.20 -2.65 1.39
C ASN A 747 38.09 -2.73 -0.14
N ASN A 748 39.07 -3.39 -0.78
CA ASN A 748 39.07 -3.70 -2.22
C ASN A 748 37.87 -4.56 -2.67
N ILE A 749 37.26 -5.29 -1.74
CA ILE A 749 36.05 -6.09 -1.92
C ILE A 749 35.05 -5.61 -0.85
N ARG A 750 33.84 -5.22 -1.28
CA ARG A 750 32.74 -4.80 -0.40
C ARG A 750 32.27 -5.95 0.50
N ALA A 751 31.79 -5.65 1.71
CA ALA A 751 31.45 -6.65 2.72
C ALA A 751 30.57 -7.79 2.19
N GLN A 752 29.45 -7.44 1.57
CA GLN A 752 28.48 -8.39 0.99
C GLN A 752 29.00 -9.21 -0.21
N ALA A 753 30.23 -8.95 -0.66
CA ALA A 753 30.89 -9.58 -1.80
C ALA A 753 32.18 -10.35 -1.43
N THR A 754 32.52 -10.50 -0.15
CA THR A 754 33.54 -11.47 0.29
C THR A 754 32.96 -12.89 0.30
N ASP A 755 33.79 -13.94 0.36
CA ASP A 755 33.28 -15.32 0.39
C ASP A 755 32.56 -15.64 1.70
N VAL A 756 33.04 -15.18 2.85
CA VAL A 756 32.38 -15.40 4.15
C VAL A 756 30.96 -14.84 4.14
N GLU A 757 30.76 -13.60 3.68
CA GLU A 757 29.40 -13.04 3.65
C GLU A 757 28.53 -13.65 2.56
N ARG A 758 29.08 -14.10 1.42
CA ARG A 758 28.29 -14.85 0.43
C ARG A 758 27.83 -16.19 0.99
N LEU A 759 28.69 -16.90 1.75
CA LEU A 759 28.34 -18.16 2.38
C LEU A 759 27.22 -17.96 3.42
N LYS A 760 27.36 -16.95 4.30
CA LYS A 760 26.32 -16.60 5.27
C LYS A 760 25.01 -16.18 4.59
N GLN A 761 25.06 -15.36 3.54
CA GLN A 761 23.88 -14.97 2.74
C GLN A 761 23.11 -16.17 2.19
N GLU A 762 23.80 -17.13 1.57
CA GLU A 762 23.15 -18.32 0.98
C GLU A 762 22.56 -19.25 2.04
N ILE A 763 23.27 -19.49 3.15
CA ILE A 763 22.78 -20.30 4.28
C ILE A 763 21.54 -19.64 4.91
N PHE A 764 21.61 -18.34 5.20
CA PHE A 764 20.52 -17.59 5.80
C PHE A 764 19.26 -17.59 4.91
N LYS A 765 19.40 -17.30 3.62
CA LYS A 765 18.28 -17.35 2.66
C LYS A 765 17.66 -18.74 2.59
N ALA A 766 18.47 -19.79 2.56
CA ALA A 766 17.98 -21.17 2.53
C ALA A 766 17.21 -21.53 3.82
N TYR A 767 17.70 -21.16 5.01
CA TYR A 767 16.96 -21.36 6.27
C TYR A 767 15.69 -20.51 6.34
N LEU A 768 15.71 -19.23 5.96
CA LEU A 768 14.53 -18.34 5.94
C LEU A 768 13.39 -18.95 5.10
N ILE A 769 13.72 -19.50 3.92
CA ILE A 769 12.74 -20.16 3.04
C ILE A 769 12.34 -21.56 3.55
N GLN A 770 13.26 -22.34 4.12
CA GLN A 770 12.97 -23.67 4.68
C GLN A 770 12.01 -23.58 5.88
N THR A 771 12.25 -22.62 6.77
CA THR A 771 11.50 -22.36 8.02
C THR A 771 10.22 -21.55 7.83
N LYS A 772 9.94 -21.08 6.60
CA LYS A 772 8.79 -20.22 6.24
C LYS A 772 8.79 -18.91 7.02
N ASP A 773 9.89 -18.16 6.88
CA ASP A 773 10.16 -16.93 7.63
C ASP A 773 10.19 -17.19 9.14
N PHE A 774 10.99 -18.18 9.57
CA PHE A 774 11.16 -18.57 10.97
C PHE A 774 9.82 -18.79 11.71
N GLN A 775 8.88 -19.51 11.08
CA GLN A 775 7.71 -20.13 11.74
C GLN A 775 8.05 -21.53 12.29
N GLU A 776 9.19 -22.08 11.90
CA GLU A 776 9.78 -23.30 12.43
C GLU A 776 11.23 -23.00 12.81
N SER A 777 11.76 -23.57 13.89
CA SER A 777 13.18 -23.38 14.25
C SER A 777 14.11 -23.99 13.20
N ILE A 778 15.35 -23.49 13.09
CA ILE A 778 16.42 -24.15 12.31
C ILE A 778 16.89 -25.45 12.96
N TYR A 779 16.62 -25.65 14.25
CA TYR A 779 16.98 -26.88 14.97
C TYR A 779 15.89 -27.96 14.81
N GLY A 780 16.32 -29.23 14.78
CA GLY A 780 15.48 -30.42 14.78
C GLY A 780 15.11 -30.88 16.19
N THR A 781 14.17 -31.82 16.29
CA THR A 781 13.83 -32.50 17.54
C THR A 781 14.84 -33.63 17.80
N GLY A 782 16.02 -33.28 18.28
CA GLY A 782 17.04 -34.26 18.67
C GLY A 782 16.56 -35.15 19.82
N GLN A 783 16.91 -36.43 19.78
CA GLN A 783 16.86 -37.27 20.99
C GLN A 783 18.08 -36.91 21.84
N THR A 784 17.88 -36.08 22.85
CA THR A 784 18.94 -35.76 23.82
C THR A 784 19.14 -36.94 24.76
N SER A 785 20.17 -37.75 24.48
CA SER A 785 20.68 -38.77 25.39
C SER A 785 21.43 -38.12 26.56
N VAL A 786 20.71 -37.40 27.41
CA VAL A 786 21.27 -36.77 28.62
C VAL A 786 21.55 -37.87 29.65
N VAL A 787 22.84 -38.14 29.89
CA VAL A 787 23.29 -38.69 31.17
C VAL A 787 23.32 -37.51 32.15
N PRO A 788 22.56 -37.53 33.26
CA PRO A 788 22.57 -36.42 34.20
C PRO A 788 23.94 -36.28 34.90
N PRO A 789 24.44 -35.06 35.13
CA PRO A 789 25.51 -34.82 36.09
C PRO A 789 25.06 -35.16 37.52
N GLU A 790 26.02 -35.50 38.40
CA GLU A 790 25.74 -35.69 39.83
C GLU A 790 25.54 -34.35 40.54
N GLU A 791 24.43 -34.18 41.25
CA GLU A 791 24.20 -33.02 42.12
C GLU A 791 24.94 -33.18 43.46
N THR A 792 25.80 -32.23 43.81
CA THR A 792 26.45 -32.16 45.13
C THR A 792 25.70 -31.22 46.07
N THR A 793 25.01 -31.78 47.06
CA THR A 793 24.23 -31.01 48.05
C THR A 793 25.06 -30.52 49.25
N PRO A 794 25.02 -29.22 49.57
CA PRO A 794 25.27 -28.72 50.92
C PRO A 794 23.93 -28.49 51.64
N GLY A 795 23.64 -29.25 52.70
CA GLY A 795 22.40 -29.11 53.48
C GLY A 795 22.58 -28.31 54.77
N ASN A 796 21.48 -27.94 55.44
CA ASN A 796 21.47 -27.83 56.90
C ASN A 796 20.07 -27.99 57.54
N THR A 797 20.08 -28.61 58.73
CA THR A 797 19.08 -28.61 59.84
C THR A 797 17.58 -28.34 59.59
N GLU A 798 16.78 -29.37 59.92
CA GLU A 798 15.41 -29.24 60.47
C GLU A 798 15.45 -28.69 61.93
N PRO A 799 14.32 -28.29 62.54
CA PRO A 799 13.69 -29.25 63.46
C PRO A 799 12.14 -29.22 63.59
N GLU A 800 11.62 -30.42 63.86
CA GLU A 800 10.43 -30.78 64.67
C GLU A 800 8.99 -30.66 64.14
N LYS A 801 8.22 -31.69 64.53
CA LYS A 801 6.80 -32.03 64.32
C LYS A 801 6.13 -32.06 65.71
N PRO A 802 4.79 -31.97 65.88
CA PRO A 802 3.82 -32.97 65.38
C PRO A 802 2.49 -32.37 64.85
N GLY A 803 1.53 -33.12 64.30
CA GLY A 803 1.43 -34.59 64.17
C GLY A 803 0.28 -35.06 63.27
N SER A 804 0.13 -36.39 63.19
CA SER A 804 -0.89 -37.17 62.44
C SER A 804 -2.14 -37.47 63.33
N PRO A 805 -3.17 -38.27 62.95
CA PRO A 805 -3.39 -39.14 61.76
C PRO A 805 -4.78 -38.86 61.08
N GLU A 806 -5.43 -39.69 60.23
CA GLU A 806 -5.33 -41.14 59.91
C GLU A 806 -5.98 -41.48 58.53
N THR A 807 -5.53 -42.59 57.89
CA THR A 807 -6.21 -43.61 56.99
C THR A 807 -7.48 -43.29 56.14
N GLU A 808 -7.84 -43.95 55.02
CA GLU A 808 -7.26 -45.06 54.21
C GLU A 808 -7.84 -45.10 52.77
N GLN A 809 -7.42 -46.07 51.93
CA GLN A 809 -7.96 -46.39 50.59
C GLN A 809 -9.15 -47.40 50.66
N PRO A 810 -9.71 -48.02 49.57
CA PRO A 810 -9.51 -47.85 48.11
C PRO A 810 -10.78 -47.85 47.20
N GLY A 811 -10.60 -47.35 45.97
CA GLY A 811 -11.10 -48.02 44.74
C GLY A 811 -12.54 -47.77 44.25
N GLY A 812 -12.81 -48.23 43.01
CA GLY A 812 -14.14 -48.25 42.36
C GLY A 812 -14.16 -47.66 40.94
N THR A 813 -14.69 -48.40 39.96
CA THR A 813 -14.85 -47.96 38.56
C THR A 813 -16.31 -47.95 38.11
N GLY A 814 -16.66 -47.03 37.21
CA GLY A 814 -17.99 -46.87 36.61
C GLY A 814 -18.69 -45.56 37.03
N GLY A 815 -19.70 -45.05 36.29
CA GLY A 815 -20.20 -45.56 35.00
C GLY A 815 -21.62 -45.11 34.67
N LEU A 816 -21.76 -43.97 33.97
CA LEU A 816 -23.00 -43.39 33.41
C LEU A 816 -24.04 -42.82 34.40
N GLU A 817 -24.40 -41.55 34.22
CA GLU A 817 -25.64 -40.94 34.73
C GLU A 817 -26.70 -40.80 33.62
N PRO A 818 -28.00 -41.04 33.92
CA PRO A 818 -29.13 -40.66 33.08
C PRO A 818 -29.89 -39.44 33.64
N GLY A 819 -30.46 -38.57 32.78
CA GLY A 819 -31.16 -37.35 33.23
C GLY A 819 -32.01 -36.64 32.15
N GLN A 820 -33.21 -37.16 31.90
CA GLN A 820 -34.31 -36.53 31.12
C GLN A 820 -35.17 -35.60 32.03
N PRO A 821 -36.27 -34.93 31.57
CA PRO A 821 -36.78 -34.66 30.21
C PRO A 821 -37.16 -33.17 29.98
N GLY A 822 -37.82 -32.82 28.84
CA GLY A 822 -38.29 -31.43 28.59
C GLY A 822 -39.10 -31.12 27.31
N GLN A 823 -39.77 -32.11 26.70
CA GLN A 823 -40.83 -31.87 25.67
C GLN A 823 -42.14 -31.42 26.36
N PRO A 824 -43.20 -30.89 25.68
CA PRO A 824 -43.70 -31.27 24.34
C PRO A 824 -44.20 -30.03 23.50
N ASP A 825 -44.94 -30.01 22.37
CA ASP A 825 -45.25 -30.87 21.18
C ASP A 825 -46.12 -30.04 20.17
N SER A 826 -46.64 -30.47 18.99
CA SER A 826 -46.53 -31.67 18.12
C SER A 826 -47.02 -31.36 16.68
N SER A 827 -46.84 -32.35 15.78
CA SER A 827 -47.71 -32.71 14.63
C SER A 827 -47.59 -31.91 13.31
N GLY A 828 -47.68 -32.54 12.12
CA GLY A 828 -47.69 -33.99 11.86
C GLY A 828 -47.89 -34.37 10.37
N THR A 829 -47.41 -35.56 9.98
CA THR A 829 -47.71 -36.32 8.73
C THR A 829 -47.41 -35.65 7.36
N GLU A 830 -47.11 -36.35 6.25
CA GLU A 830 -47.16 -37.79 5.93
C GLU A 830 -46.04 -38.23 4.94
N GLN A 831 -45.97 -39.52 4.60
CA GLN A 831 -44.94 -40.17 3.73
C GLN A 831 -45.61 -40.80 2.46
N PRO A 832 -44.98 -41.59 1.53
CA PRO A 832 -43.65 -42.25 1.56
C PRO A 832 -42.80 -42.23 0.24
N GLY A 833 -41.53 -42.66 0.38
CA GLY A 833 -40.74 -43.38 -0.66
C GLY A 833 -40.11 -42.58 -1.82
N GLY A 834 -38.85 -42.81 -2.24
CA GLY A 834 -37.78 -43.61 -1.64
C GLY A 834 -36.68 -44.00 -2.64
N SER A 835 -35.42 -43.57 -2.42
CA SER A 835 -34.19 -44.24 -2.92
C SER A 835 -32.92 -43.62 -2.32
N THR A 836 -32.07 -44.49 -1.76
CA THR A 836 -30.83 -44.26 -1.01
C THR A 836 -29.75 -43.35 -1.66
N GLY A 837 -29.01 -42.59 -0.82
CA GLY A 837 -27.55 -42.43 -1.05
C GLY A 837 -26.90 -41.08 -0.65
N LEU A 838 -26.18 -41.08 0.48
CA LEU A 838 -25.12 -40.11 0.86
C LEU A 838 -25.50 -38.63 0.97
N GLU A 839 -26.05 -38.23 2.12
CA GLU A 839 -25.96 -36.85 2.59
C GLU A 839 -24.52 -36.48 3.00
N THR A 840 -24.19 -35.19 2.94
CA THR A 840 -22.99 -34.60 3.56
C THR A 840 -23.33 -33.24 4.16
N GLY A 841 -22.87 -32.99 5.39
CA GLY A 841 -23.24 -31.80 6.17
C GLY A 841 -22.81 -30.48 5.51
N LYS A 842 -23.75 -29.55 5.36
CA LYS A 842 -23.53 -28.24 4.73
C LYS A 842 -22.82 -27.25 5.68
N LYS A 843 -21.49 -27.18 5.63
CA LYS A 843 -20.79 -25.90 5.87
C LYS A 843 -20.64 -25.16 4.53
N ASN A 844 -21.15 -23.94 4.45
CA ASN A 844 -21.09 -23.11 3.24
C ASN A 844 -19.64 -22.74 2.93
N SER A 845 -19.01 -23.50 2.02
CA SER A 845 -17.67 -23.22 1.50
C SER A 845 -17.72 -22.87 0.02
N SER A 846 -16.96 -21.84 -0.37
CA SER A 846 -16.88 -21.39 -1.76
C SER A 846 -16.28 -22.49 -2.66
N PRO A 847 -16.85 -22.77 -3.85
CA PRO A 847 -16.43 -23.90 -4.67
C PRO A 847 -14.99 -23.72 -5.16
N LYS A 848 -14.08 -24.62 -4.73
CA LYS A 848 -12.66 -24.62 -5.15
C LYS A 848 -12.56 -24.84 -6.67
N LEU A 849 -12.35 -23.74 -7.42
CA LEU A 849 -12.42 -23.75 -8.87
C LEU A 849 -11.21 -24.42 -9.53
N LEU A 850 -11.49 -25.45 -10.33
CA LEU A 850 -10.53 -26.10 -11.22
C LEU A 850 -11.13 -26.23 -12.63
N PHE A 851 -10.42 -25.75 -13.64
CA PHE A 851 -10.82 -25.80 -15.04
C PHE A 851 -9.74 -26.50 -15.86
N CYS A 852 -10.14 -27.48 -16.68
CA CYS A 852 -9.24 -28.15 -17.63
C CYS A 852 -9.68 -27.82 -19.07
N LYS A 853 -8.79 -27.20 -19.84
CA LYS A 853 -8.95 -26.90 -21.28
C LYS A 853 -8.18 -27.92 -22.12
N VAL A 854 -8.77 -28.37 -23.22
CA VAL A 854 -8.14 -29.32 -24.16
C VAL A 854 -7.95 -28.66 -25.53
N SER A 855 -6.73 -28.73 -26.07
CA SER A 855 -6.43 -28.47 -27.48
C SER A 855 -6.09 -29.76 -28.22
N SER A 856 -6.33 -29.78 -29.55
CA SER A 856 -6.28 -31.00 -30.36
C SER A 856 -5.29 -30.90 -31.52
N GLY A 857 -4.53 -31.98 -31.72
CA GLY A 857 -3.82 -32.32 -32.96
C GLY A 857 -4.52 -33.47 -33.71
N LYS A 858 -3.92 -33.95 -34.81
CA LYS A 858 -4.44 -35.10 -35.59
C LYS A 858 -4.53 -36.39 -34.77
N THR A 859 -3.56 -36.63 -33.88
CA THR A 859 -3.40 -37.88 -33.10
C THR A 859 -3.00 -37.63 -31.63
N SER A 860 -3.28 -36.43 -31.10
CA SER A 860 -2.97 -36.08 -29.70
C SER A 860 -3.89 -35.00 -29.14
N HIS A 861 -3.99 -34.96 -27.81
CA HIS A 861 -4.67 -33.92 -27.04
C HIS A 861 -3.71 -33.33 -26.01
N THR A 862 -3.64 -32.00 -25.92
CA THR A 862 -2.92 -31.30 -24.86
C THR A 862 -3.92 -30.71 -23.88
N LEU A 863 -3.85 -31.16 -22.63
CA LEU A 863 -4.64 -30.67 -21.51
C LEU A 863 -3.84 -29.54 -20.82
N ARG A 864 -4.50 -28.46 -20.43
CA ARG A 864 -3.98 -27.43 -19.53
C ARG A 864 -5.02 -27.07 -18.47
N TRP A 865 -4.60 -26.82 -17.24
CA TRP A 865 -5.49 -26.46 -16.13
C TRP A 865 -4.93 -25.30 -15.30
N ASN A 866 -5.78 -24.64 -14.50
CA ASN A 866 -5.30 -23.69 -13.48
C ASN A 866 -4.73 -24.44 -12.28
N LEU A 867 -3.73 -23.86 -11.64
CA LEU A 867 -3.24 -24.35 -10.35
C LEU A 867 -4.24 -24.05 -9.23
N VAL A 868 -4.11 -24.79 -8.12
CA VAL A 868 -4.89 -24.67 -6.89
C VAL A 868 -3.90 -24.52 -5.73
N LYS A 869 -3.86 -23.37 -5.03
CA LYS A 869 -2.79 -22.98 -4.08
C LYS A 869 -2.51 -24.02 -2.98
N SER A 870 -3.51 -24.80 -2.57
CA SER A 870 -3.40 -25.82 -1.50
C SER A 870 -3.15 -27.26 -1.98
N ALA A 871 -2.89 -27.49 -3.27
CA ALA A 871 -2.74 -28.84 -3.84
C ALA A 871 -1.28 -29.29 -3.96
N ASP A 872 -1.00 -30.54 -3.54
CA ASP A 872 0.32 -31.18 -3.64
C ASP A 872 0.57 -31.80 -5.02
N GLY A 873 -0.50 -32.04 -5.77
CA GLY A 873 -0.43 -32.51 -7.15
C GLY A 873 -1.78 -32.68 -7.82
N TYR A 874 -1.73 -33.19 -9.04
CA TYR A 874 -2.89 -33.41 -9.89
C TYR A 874 -2.91 -34.85 -10.43
N LYS A 875 -4.08 -35.48 -10.41
CA LYS A 875 -4.35 -36.70 -11.18
C LYS A 875 -5.15 -36.34 -12.42
N ILE A 876 -4.70 -36.82 -13.56
CA ILE A 876 -5.28 -36.55 -14.88
C ILE A 876 -6.02 -37.81 -15.31
N TYR A 877 -7.34 -37.70 -15.47
CA TYR A 877 -8.21 -38.80 -15.87
C TYR A 877 -8.67 -38.63 -17.31
N GLY A 878 -8.88 -39.74 -18.01
CA GLY A 878 -9.56 -39.69 -19.31
C GLY A 878 -9.74 -41.04 -20.00
N ALA A 879 -10.49 -41.00 -21.11
CA ALA A 879 -10.77 -42.15 -21.97
C ALA A 879 -11.28 -41.71 -23.35
N GLU A 880 -11.32 -42.65 -24.30
CA GLU A 880 -12.18 -42.57 -25.48
C GLU A 880 -13.66 -42.44 -25.02
N ASN A 881 -14.48 -41.66 -25.73
CA ASN A 881 -15.76 -41.17 -25.17
C ASN A 881 -16.72 -42.29 -24.70
N SER A 882 -16.71 -43.45 -25.36
CA SER A 882 -17.54 -44.63 -25.02
C SER A 882 -17.01 -45.45 -23.84
N LYS A 883 -15.76 -45.27 -23.40
CA LYS A 883 -15.10 -46.14 -22.40
C LYS A 883 -15.18 -45.56 -20.99
N LYS A 884 -14.99 -46.40 -19.96
CA LYS A 884 -14.84 -45.95 -18.56
C LYS A 884 -13.57 -45.11 -18.41
N VAL A 885 -13.64 -44.04 -17.64
CA VAL A 885 -12.49 -43.16 -17.35
C VAL A 885 -11.46 -43.89 -16.48
N LYS A 886 -10.17 -43.69 -16.75
CA LYS A 886 -9.07 -44.14 -15.87
C LYS A 886 -8.09 -43.02 -15.61
N CYS A 887 -7.31 -43.14 -14.53
CA CYS A 887 -6.17 -42.25 -14.30
C CYS A 887 -5.11 -42.53 -15.38
N LEU A 888 -4.65 -41.48 -16.06
CA LEU A 888 -3.69 -41.54 -17.16
C LEU A 888 -2.29 -41.09 -16.72
N LYS A 889 -2.21 -40.11 -15.81
CA LYS A 889 -0.95 -39.62 -15.24
C LYS A 889 -1.22 -38.90 -13.91
N THR A 890 -0.31 -39.04 -12.96
CA THR A 890 -0.18 -38.18 -11.77
C THR A 890 1.00 -37.23 -11.98
N VAL A 891 0.87 -35.97 -11.58
CA VAL A 891 1.90 -34.92 -11.72
C VAL A 891 1.96 -34.02 -10.47
N SER A 892 3.11 -33.38 -10.25
CA SER A 892 3.39 -32.55 -9.06
C SER A 892 2.66 -31.20 -9.06
N LYS A 893 2.64 -30.51 -7.90
CA LYS A 893 2.00 -29.19 -7.72
C LYS A 893 2.43 -28.12 -8.74
N LYS A 894 3.67 -28.17 -9.25
CA LYS A 894 4.19 -27.23 -10.27
C LYS A 894 3.68 -27.51 -11.69
N THR A 895 3.09 -28.67 -11.98
CA THR A 895 2.66 -29.04 -13.34
C THR A 895 1.22 -28.62 -13.65
N ASN A 896 1.02 -27.82 -14.71
CA ASN A 896 -0.29 -27.32 -15.16
C ASN A 896 -0.72 -27.80 -16.57
N SER A 897 0.08 -28.67 -17.22
CA SER A 897 -0.07 -29.05 -18.63
C SER A 897 0.40 -30.48 -18.88
N TRP A 898 -0.31 -31.24 -19.73
CA TRP A 898 0.08 -32.61 -20.14
C TRP A 898 -0.43 -32.96 -21.54
N LYS A 899 0.33 -33.75 -22.31
CA LYS A 899 0.00 -34.14 -23.70
C LYS A 899 -0.21 -35.64 -23.85
N HIS A 900 -1.45 -36.04 -24.10
CA HIS A 900 -1.84 -37.41 -24.45
C HIS A 900 -1.51 -37.65 -25.93
N LYS A 901 -0.51 -38.49 -26.22
CA LYS A 901 -0.13 -38.93 -27.57
C LYS A 901 -0.95 -40.16 -28.03
N ASN A 902 -0.70 -40.64 -29.25
CA ASN A 902 -1.17 -41.93 -29.79
C ASN A 902 -2.70 -42.10 -29.80
N LEU A 903 -3.44 -41.01 -30.02
CA LEU A 903 -4.90 -41.00 -30.12
C LEU A 903 -5.36 -41.28 -31.57
N LYS A 904 -6.47 -42.00 -31.71
CA LYS A 904 -7.09 -42.27 -33.03
C LYS A 904 -7.59 -40.95 -33.64
N LYS A 905 -7.34 -40.74 -34.95
CA LYS A 905 -7.76 -39.56 -35.73
C LYS A 905 -9.29 -39.45 -35.78
N GLY A 906 -9.83 -38.24 -35.67
CA GLY A 906 -11.27 -37.95 -35.74
C GLY A 906 -12.14 -38.52 -34.62
N LYS A 907 -11.56 -39.07 -33.54
CA LYS A 907 -12.30 -39.68 -32.42
C LYS A 907 -12.43 -38.72 -31.24
N GLN A 908 -13.52 -38.86 -30.50
CA GLN A 908 -13.83 -38.06 -29.32
C GLN A 908 -13.30 -38.72 -28.05
N TYR A 909 -12.69 -37.92 -27.18
CA TYR A 909 -12.16 -38.30 -25.89
C TYR A 909 -12.72 -37.38 -24.80
N LYS A 910 -12.77 -37.88 -23.57
CA LYS A 910 -13.26 -37.17 -22.38
C LYS A 910 -12.17 -37.17 -21.30
N TYR A 911 -11.99 -36.04 -20.62
CA TYR A 911 -10.96 -35.81 -19.62
C TYR A 911 -11.47 -35.01 -18.43
N TYR A 912 -10.85 -35.20 -17.26
CA TYR A 912 -10.92 -34.26 -16.15
C TYR A 912 -9.63 -34.34 -15.33
N VAL A 913 -9.37 -33.32 -14.53
CA VAL A 913 -8.24 -33.24 -13.61
C VAL A 913 -8.78 -33.12 -12.20
N THR A 914 -8.18 -33.84 -11.25
CA THR A 914 -8.44 -33.65 -9.81
C THR A 914 -7.19 -33.10 -9.13
N ALA A 915 -7.31 -31.97 -8.45
CA ALA A 915 -6.31 -31.50 -7.49
C ALA A 915 -6.42 -32.32 -6.20
N TYR A 916 -5.31 -32.73 -5.61
CA TYR A 916 -5.30 -33.46 -4.33
C TYR A 916 -4.33 -32.83 -3.32
N LYS A 917 -4.59 -33.06 -2.04
CA LYS A 917 -3.65 -32.85 -0.92
C LYS A 917 -3.39 -34.19 -0.22
N ASN A 918 -2.19 -34.40 0.28
CA ASN A 918 -1.89 -35.46 1.23
C ASN A 918 -2.28 -34.97 2.63
N VAL A 919 -3.09 -35.74 3.35
CA VAL A 919 -3.49 -35.48 4.74
C VAL A 919 -3.42 -36.81 5.48
N ASN A 920 -2.59 -36.89 6.53
CA ASN A 920 -2.38 -38.08 7.35
C ASN A 920 -2.13 -39.34 6.47
N GLY A 921 -1.16 -39.24 5.56
CA GLY A 921 -0.80 -40.27 4.57
C GLY A 921 -1.80 -40.47 3.41
N LYS A 922 -3.04 -39.99 3.53
CA LYS A 922 -4.13 -40.25 2.57
C LYS A 922 -4.31 -39.09 1.56
N ARG A 923 -4.56 -39.42 0.30
CA ARG A 923 -4.75 -38.43 -0.80
C ARG A 923 -6.20 -37.97 -0.90
N VAL A 924 -6.50 -36.82 -0.28
CA VAL A 924 -7.81 -36.15 -0.30
C VAL A 924 -7.95 -35.32 -1.57
N VAL A 925 -9.07 -35.45 -2.29
CA VAL A 925 -9.36 -34.61 -3.47
C VAL A 925 -9.87 -33.24 -3.02
N LEU A 926 -9.21 -32.16 -3.47
CA LEU A 926 -9.56 -30.78 -3.15
C LEU A 926 -10.57 -30.17 -4.13
N ALA A 927 -10.45 -30.53 -5.40
CA ALA A 927 -11.24 -29.98 -6.50
C ALA A 927 -11.18 -30.92 -7.71
N GLN A 928 -12.26 -30.98 -8.48
CA GLN A 928 -12.34 -31.72 -9.75
C GLN A 928 -12.81 -30.78 -10.86
N SER A 929 -12.12 -30.80 -12.00
CA SER A 929 -12.56 -30.01 -13.16
C SER A 929 -13.83 -30.58 -13.77
N LEU A 930 -14.70 -29.71 -14.30
CA LEU A 930 -15.75 -30.14 -15.24
C LEU A 930 -15.15 -30.98 -16.39
N THR A 931 -15.80 -32.10 -16.73
CA THR A 931 -15.33 -32.99 -17.79
C THR A 931 -15.21 -32.25 -19.12
N ALA A 932 -14.00 -32.16 -19.67
CA ALA A 932 -13.75 -31.63 -21.00
C ALA A 932 -13.84 -32.75 -22.02
N PHE A 933 -14.61 -32.55 -23.09
CA PHE A 933 -14.66 -33.47 -24.22
C PHE A 933 -14.04 -32.80 -25.45
N SER A 934 -13.14 -33.49 -26.12
CA SER A 934 -12.43 -32.98 -27.29
C SER A 934 -12.31 -34.06 -28.36
N ILE A 935 -12.35 -33.66 -29.63
CA ILE A 935 -12.21 -34.51 -30.80
C ILE A 935 -10.81 -34.30 -31.39
N THR A 936 -10.13 -35.36 -31.82
CA THR A 936 -8.86 -35.24 -32.56
C THR A 936 -9.10 -34.73 -33.98
N ASN A 937 -8.17 -33.94 -34.51
CA ASN A 937 -8.38 -33.20 -35.76
C ASN A 937 -8.51 -34.14 -36.97
N GLY A 938 -9.37 -33.77 -37.93
CA GLY A 938 -9.59 -34.55 -39.16
C GLY A 938 -10.71 -35.59 -39.07
N GLY A 939 -11.67 -35.41 -38.18
CA GLY A 939 -12.97 -36.09 -38.18
C GLY A 939 -14.13 -35.20 -38.67
N LYS A 940 -15.36 -35.73 -38.66
CA LYS A 940 -16.59 -35.04 -39.14
C LYS A 940 -16.88 -33.72 -38.39
N TYR A 941 -16.58 -33.66 -37.09
CA TYR A 941 -16.83 -32.51 -36.24
C TYR A 941 -15.55 -31.95 -35.62
N GLY A 942 -15.49 -30.64 -35.44
CA GLY A 942 -14.40 -29.93 -34.76
C GLY A 942 -14.73 -29.49 -33.33
N ASN A 943 -13.76 -28.84 -32.69
CA ASN A 943 -13.86 -28.35 -31.31
C ASN A 943 -14.15 -26.83 -31.26
N PRO A 944 -14.73 -26.34 -30.15
CA PRO A 944 -14.83 -24.90 -29.87
C PRO A 944 -13.47 -24.21 -29.92
N SER A 945 -13.36 -23.16 -30.73
CA SER A 945 -12.15 -22.33 -30.86
C SER A 945 -12.30 -20.97 -30.16
N LYS A 946 -13.51 -20.41 -30.09
CA LYS A 946 -13.79 -19.09 -29.50
C LYS A 946 -15.15 -19.09 -28.80
N ILE A 947 -15.27 -18.27 -27.75
CA ILE A 947 -16.53 -17.95 -27.06
C ILE A 947 -16.76 -16.45 -27.20
N GLU A 948 -17.95 -16.08 -27.68
CA GLU A 948 -18.28 -14.73 -28.12
C GLU A 948 -19.43 -14.16 -27.27
N THR A 949 -19.30 -12.91 -26.84
CA THR A 949 -20.29 -12.18 -26.04
C THR A 949 -20.24 -10.70 -26.40
N LYS A 950 -21.38 -10.00 -26.38
CA LYS A 950 -21.42 -8.53 -26.54
C LYS A 950 -21.03 -7.77 -25.26
N LYS A 951 -20.95 -8.44 -24.10
CA LYS A 951 -20.56 -7.84 -22.81
C LYS A 951 -19.64 -8.77 -22.01
N THR A 952 -18.53 -8.24 -21.51
CA THR A 952 -17.57 -8.91 -20.62
C THR A 952 -17.77 -8.57 -19.14
N SER A 953 -18.57 -7.53 -18.85
CA SER A 953 -19.02 -7.13 -17.52
C SER A 953 -20.54 -6.96 -17.53
N VAL A 954 -21.21 -7.35 -16.44
CA VAL A 954 -22.67 -7.27 -16.29
C VAL A 954 -23.02 -6.87 -14.86
N SER A 955 -23.85 -5.84 -14.72
CA SER A 955 -24.47 -5.47 -13.43
C SER A 955 -25.83 -6.14 -13.28
N VAL A 956 -26.18 -6.53 -12.06
CA VAL A 956 -27.51 -7.03 -11.68
C VAL A 956 -27.84 -6.52 -10.28
N LYS A 957 -29.09 -6.14 -9.98
CA LYS A 957 -29.50 -5.84 -8.60
C LYS A 957 -29.68 -7.15 -7.80
N THR A 958 -29.54 -7.07 -6.48
CA THR A 958 -29.85 -8.20 -5.58
C THR A 958 -31.29 -8.68 -5.80
N GLY A 959 -31.52 -10.00 -5.74
CA GLY A 959 -32.81 -10.63 -6.04
C GLY A 959 -33.20 -10.66 -7.53
N LYS A 960 -32.77 -9.69 -8.34
CA LYS A 960 -33.05 -9.60 -9.78
C LYS A 960 -32.16 -10.55 -10.60
N THR A 961 -32.51 -10.71 -11.88
CA THR A 961 -31.81 -11.62 -12.80
C THR A 961 -31.39 -10.95 -14.12
N VAL A 962 -30.39 -11.51 -14.79
CA VAL A 962 -29.91 -11.05 -16.10
C VAL A 962 -29.39 -12.22 -16.93
N ARG A 963 -29.78 -12.29 -18.22
CA ARG A 963 -29.39 -13.40 -19.10
C ARG A 963 -28.19 -13.05 -19.98
N LEU A 964 -27.14 -13.87 -19.90
CA LEU A 964 -25.97 -13.74 -20.77
C LEU A 964 -26.32 -14.18 -22.21
N LYS A 965 -26.07 -13.30 -23.19
CA LYS A 965 -26.14 -13.61 -24.63
C LYS A 965 -24.74 -14.02 -25.11
N VAL A 966 -24.44 -15.32 -25.09
CA VAL A 966 -23.12 -15.90 -25.39
C VAL A 966 -23.24 -16.95 -26.50
N LYS A 967 -22.31 -16.94 -27.46
CA LYS A 967 -22.23 -17.86 -28.60
C LYS A 967 -20.90 -18.64 -28.55
N VAL A 968 -20.91 -19.88 -29.06
CA VAL A 968 -19.69 -20.67 -29.27
C VAL A 968 -19.38 -20.73 -30.76
N ALA A 969 -18.12 -20.46 -31.12
CA ALA A 969 -17.63 -20.51 -32.50
C ALA A 969 -16.54 -21.58 -32.67
N GLY A 970 -16.49 -22.17 -33.86
CA GLY A 970 -15.57 -23.23 -34.24
C GLY A 970 -15.97 -23.88 -35.57
N LYS A 971 -15.02 -24.49 -36.29
CA LYS A 971 -15.29 -25.14 -37.57
C LYS A 971 -16.02 -26.47 -37.34
N LYS A 972 -17.14 -26.69 -38.05
CA LYS A 972 -17.98 -27.91 -38.02
C LYS A 972 -18.32 -28.41 -36.59
N LEU A 973 -18.87 -27.54 -35.72
CA LEU A 973 -19.30 -27.94 -34.37
C LEU A 973 -20.55 -28.85 -34.39
N SER A 974 -20.52 -29.93 -33.61
CA SER A 974 -21.69 -30.75 -33.30
C SER A 974 -22.70 -30.00 -32.41
N PRO A 975 -23.96 -30.46 -32.27
CA PRO A 975 -24.92 -29.85 -31.34
C PRO A 975 -24.42 -29.82 -29.89
N ALA A 976 -23.66 -30.84 -29.45
CA ALA A 976 -23.02 -30.86 -28.14
C ALA A 976 -21.88 -29.83 -28.04
N GLY A 977 -21.08 -29.67 -29.10
CA GLY A 977 -19.99 -28.68 -29.16
C GLY A 977 -20.46 -27.22 -29.12
N LYS A 978 -21.74 -26.96 -29.46
CA LYS A 978 -22.38 -25.64 -29.34
C LYS A 978 -22.89 -25.34 -27.92
N LYS A 979 -22.98 -26.31 -27.01
CA LYS A 979 -23.50 -26.10 -25.64
C LYS A 979 -22.43 -25.44 -24.74
N LEU A 980 -22.90 -24.52 -23.90
CA LEU A 980 -22.13 -23.89 -22.81
C LEU A 980 -22.54 -24.47 -21.46
N ARG A 981 -21.61 -24.40 -20.51
CA ARG A 981 -21.82 -24.58 -19.07
C ARG A 981 -21.45 -23.28 -18.36
N PHE A 982 -22.07 -23.02 -17.22
CA PHE A 982 -21.84 -21.80 -16.45
C PHE A 982 -21.50 -22.14 -15.00
N VAL A 983 -20.51 -21.44 -14.44
CA VAL A 983 -20.06 -21.58 -13.05
C VAL A 983 -19.81 -20.17 -12.50
N SER A 984 -20.19 -19.89 -11.25
CA SER A 984 -19.79 -18.66 -10.55
C SER A 984 -18.60 -18.95 -9.63
N SER A 985 -17.66 -18.01 -9.49
CA SER A 985 -16.64 -18.05 -8.43
C SER A 985 -17.24 -17.96 -7.04
N ASP A 986 -18.36 -17.25 -6.92
CA ASP A 986 -19.07 -17.09 -5.66
C ASP A 986 -20.59 -17.20 -5.89
N PRO A 987 -21.17 -18.39 -5.67
CA PRO A 987 -22.62 -18.61 -5.69
C PRO A 987 -23.40 -17.95 -4.54
N SER A 988 -22.74 -17.34 -3.54
CA SER A 988 -23.39 -16.52 -2.50
C SER A 988 -23.59 -15.08 -2.97
N VAL A 989 -22.63 -14.51 -3.71
CA VAL A 989 -22.76 -13.20 -4.37
C VAL A 989 -23.70 -13.28 -5.57
N ALA A 990 -23.43 -14.15 -6.55
CA ALA A 990 -24.35 -14.38 -7.67
C ALA A 990 -24.39 -15.84 -8.13
N LYS A 991 -25.59 -16.40 -8.23
CA LYS A 991 -25.81 -17.74 -8.83
C LYS A 991 -25.97 -17.60 -10.34
N VAL A 992 -25.57 -18.61 -11.10
CA VAL A 992 -25.80 -18.69 -12.55
C VAL A 992 -26.42 -20.04 -12.90
N SER A 993 -27.48 -20.03 -13.71
CA SER A 993 -28.17 -21.23 -14.15
C SER A 993 -27.50 -21.87 -15.37
N SER A 994 -27.85 -23.14 -15.63
CA SER A 994 -27.45 -23.86 -16.85
C SER A 994 -27.85 -23.17 -18.15
N LYS A 995 -28.88 -22.29 -18.12
CA LYS A 995 -29.35 -21.48 -19.25
C LYS A 995 -28.63 -20.12 -19.40
N GLY A 996 -27.60 -19.85 -18.57
CA GLY A 996 -26.82 -18.61 -18.59
C GLY A 996 -27.55 -17.40 -17.98
N VAL A 997 -28.56 -17.64 -17.12
CA VAL A 997 -29.24 -16.58 -16.36
C VAL A 997 -28.52 -16.43 -15.02
N ILE A 998 -28.00 -15.23 -14.75
CA ILE A 998 -27.39 -14.83 -13.49
C ILE A 998 -28.48 -14.29 -12.57
N THR A 999 -28.40 -14.58 -11.27
CA THR A 999 -29.26 -14.05 -10.21
C THR A 999 -28.37 -13.39 -9.14
N GLY A 1000 -28.59 -12.11 -8.85
CA GLY A 1000 -27.93 -11.43 -7.73
C GLY A 1000 -28.43 -12.00 -6.41
N LYS A 1001 -27.54 -12.34 -5.47
CA LYS A 1001 -27.89 -12.96 -4.19
C LYS A 1001 -27.34 -12.23 -2.96
N LYS A 1002 -26.12 -11.67 -3.03
CA LYS A 1002 -25.56 -10.75 -2.04
C LYS A 1002 -24.83 -9.63 -2.77
N PHE A 1003 -24.87 -8.41 -2.21
CA PHE A 1003 -24.05 -7.29 -2.69
C PHE A 1003 -22.56 -7.69 -2.74
N GLY A 1004 -21.87 -7.29 -3.81
CA GLY A 1004 -20.46 -7.61 -4.04
C GLY A 1004 -20.14 -7.82 -5.52
N SER A 1005 -19.04 -8.50 -5.83
CA SER A 1005 -18.72 -8.91 -7.21
C SER A 1005 -18.16 -10.32 -7.29
N CYS A 1006 -18.42 -11.01 -8.40
CA CYS A 1006 -17.92 -12.35 -8.66
C CYS A 1006 -17.64 -12.54 -10.16
N THR A 1007 -17.00 -13.66 -10.53
CA THR A 1007 -16.78 -14.03 -11.94
C THR A 1007 -17.69 -15.17 -12.34
N VAL A 1008 -18.46 -14.99 -13.42
CA VAL A 1008 -19.16 -16.08 -14.10
C VAL A 1008 -18.32 -16.58 -15.27
N TYR A 1009 -18.04 -17.88 -15.28
CA TYR A 1009 -17.26 -18.56 -16.30
C TYR A 1009 -18.20 -19.22 -17.30
N CYS A 1010 -18.14 -18.79 -18.56
CA CYS A 1010 -18.82 -19.42 -19.68
C CYS A 1010 -17.89 -20.49 -20.27
N ILE A 1011 -18.22 -21.78 -20.14
CA ILE A 1011 -17.30 -22.90 -20.38
C ILE A 1011 -17.86 -23.81 -21.49
N ALA A 1012 -17.14 -23.94 -22.60
CA ALA A 1012 -17.51 -24.80 -23.74
C ALA A 1012 -17.18 -26.29 -23.48
N GLN A 1013 -17.52 -27.15 -24.44
CA GLN A 1013 -17.40 -28.60 -24.28
C GLN A 1013 -15.94 -29.07 -24.05
N ASN A 1014 -14.97 -28.51 -24.75
CA ASN A 1014 -13.52 -28.79 -24.60
C ASN A 1014 -12.85 -28.04 -23.43
N GLY A 1015 -13.62 -27.38 -22.57
CA GLY A 1015 -13.09 -26.62 -21.43
C GLY A 1015 -12.41 -25.30 -21.80
N LEU A 1016 -12.48 -24.86 -23.07
CA LEU A 1016 -12.30 -23.45 -23.39
C LEU A 1016 -13.31 -22.62 -22.59
N TYR A 1017 -12.88 -21.52 -21.96
CA TYR A 1017 -13.77 -20.66 -21.19
C TYR A 1017 -13.54 -19.16 -21.41
N LYS A 1018 -14.54 -18.35 -21.10
CA LYS A 1018 -14.48 -16.88 -21.04
C LYS A 1018 -15.00 -16.41 -19.67
N LYS A 1019 -14.25 -15.53 -19.01
CA LYS A 1019 -14.66 -14.87 -17.76
C LYS A 1019 -15.65 -13.73 -18.08
N ILE A 1020 -16.68 -13.57 -17.26
CA ILE A 1020 -17.61 -12.43 -17.24
C ILE A 1020 -17.60 -11.84 -15.82
N LYS A 1021 -17.26 -10.56 -15.65
CA LYS A 1021 -17.32 -9.89 -14.33
C LYS A 1021 -18.80 -9.60 -14.02
N VAL A 1022 -19.25 -9.95 -12.81
CA VAL A 1022 -20.61 -9.69 -12.33
C VAL A 1022 -20.52 -8.74 -11.14
N LYS A 1023 -21.13 -7.56 -11.24
CA LYS A 1023 -21.37 -6.68 -10.09
C LYS A 1023 -22.81 -6.89 -9.60
N VAL A 1024 -22.99 -7.17 -8.32
CA VAL A 1024 -24.31 -7.29 -7.69
C VAL A 1024 -24.57 -6.04 -6.85
N GLY A 1025 -25.45 -5.17 -7.34
CA GLY A 1025 -25.88 -3.98 -6.63
C GLY A 1025 -26.88 -4.28 -5.51
N ARG A 1026 -27.10 -3.30 -4.62
CA ARG A 1026 -28.25 -3.31 -3.71
C ARG A 1026 -29.56 -3.19 -4.51
N CYS A 1027 -30.70 -3.46 -3.88
CA CYS A 1027 -32.01 -3.49 -4.54
C CYS A 1027 -32.46 -2.12 -5.07
#